data_AF-A0AAJ0BLE2-F1
#
_entry.id   AF-A0AAJ0BLE2-F1
#
_cell.length_a   1.000
_cell.length_b   1.000
_cell.length_c   1.000
_cell.angle_alpha   90.00
_cell.angle_beta   90.00
_cell.angle_gamma   90.00
#
_symmetry.space_group_name_H-M   'P 1'
#
loop_
_entity.id
_entity.type
_entity.pdbx_description
1 polymer ?
#
loop_
_entity_poly.entity_id
_entity_poly.type
_entity_poly.pdbx_seq_one_letter_code
_entity_poly.pdbx_strand_id
1 'polypeptide(L)'
;MADTTVYRASTTAPVNIAVVKYWGKRDPKLNLPTNSSLSVTLSQADLRTLTTASCSATYPASEGDSLLLNGEPSDVSGARTQACFRELRARRAALEAADPSLPKLSTFPLRLVSENNFPTAAGLASSAAGFAALVRAVANLYELPASPSELSKIARQGSGSACRSLFGGYVAWRMGSAADGSDSMADQVAEAAHWPEMRALILVASAAKKGVSSTSGMQQTVATSGLFQERITRVVPENMERMEKAIAERDFAAFAEVTMRDSNSFHATCADTYPPIFYMNDVSRAAIRAVEAINAAAGRTIAAYTFDAGPNAVIYYLEKDTEAVVGTFYHVIGGEVEGWKRSVISGLKPTMSLDEGVASLLKGGVSRVILTGVGEGPEKTDQYLVAEDGSPSRAAAGFVLLDSRPRRRRCITTHANVDDGAMSKKVYDIDPAGDVLCTYTDVTGEALRGEKTEVPLAKAILYAFLPAGYPHTVTEDYLAYQTFDSLQAFASSITSLLASRAVLEGLGVGDSSSSPTGALILKITGDTISRVATILFAHRMGQAIEPECKFYRFLADIFNDSAQFLDLLTPALPYLPKLGVIVSAGVLRSLCGVAANASKASLSAHFALTGNLAELNAKEASQETVVSLMGMLAGTLVVRMVEDKQTVWLLMVFLAGMHLMMNYQAVRSVRMRTLNRQRATIVFRAWLDHGVVLTPAQAADRESILLRGRGNIESKTGEYRGFCDFGTYADIRSWNPRGYHRYDLEAPGYFLGVWHRGGSFYMRLALKESSGGGNHSSNTGKAAHQALSAWFDAVNHAYHFESALKDGLQSHYENEMPLGYVSEEQKQSIFAALHAAGWDLEVNALETRLPIRVRVGEGEKDSSQFGRPEGKHD
;
A
#
# COMPACT_ATOMS: atom_id res chain seq x y z
N MET A 1 -11.49 33.92 41.30
CA MET A 1 -10.47 33.88 40.22
C MET A 1 -10.84 32.72 39.31
N ALA A 2 -10.77 32.88 37.98
CA ALA A 2 -11.00 31.74 37.08
C ALA A 2 -9.94 30.66 37.37
N ASP A 3 -10.35 29.40 37.50
CA ASP A 3 -9.43 28.29 37.72
C ASP A 3 -8.50 28.17 36.50
N THR A 4 -7.22 28.48 36.70
CA THR A 4 -6.19 28.41 35.66
C THR A 4 -5.39 27.11 35.72
N THR A 5 -5.77 26.21 36.63
CA THR A 5 -5.04 24.97 36.88
C THR A 5 -5.17 24.04 35.68
N VAL A 6 -4.05 23.44 35.27
CA VAL A 6 -4.03 22.33 34.31
C VAL A 6 -3.94 21.03 35.10
N TYR A 7 -5.02 20.26 35.08
CA TYR A 7 -5.06 18.94 35.68
C TYR A 7 -4.49 17.94 34.68
N ARG A 8 -3.55 17.09 35.08
CA ARG A 8 -2.92 16.08 34.21
C ARG A 8 -2.67 14.77 34.94
N ALA A 9 -2.82 13.66 34.22
CA ALA A 9 -2.40 12.32 34.67
C ALA A 9 -1.73 11.58 33.52
N SER A 10 -0.68 10.83 33.83
CA SER A 10 0.08 10.06 32.85
C SER A 10 0.14 8.59 33.22
N THR A 11 0.04 7.74 32.22
CA THR A 11 -0.04 6.28 32.37
C THR A 11 0.72 5.60 31.23
N THR A 12 1.50 4.58 31.55
CA THR A 12 1.95 3.60 30.56
C THR A 12 0.99 2.41 30.51
N ALA A 13 0.71 1.87 29.32
CA ALA A 13 -0.03 0.63 29.16
C ALA A 13 0.69 -0.36 28.25
N PRO A 14 0.58 -1.67 28.54
CA PRO A 14 1.24 -2.74 27.79
C PRO A 14 0.48 -3.14 26.52
N VAL A 15 1.23 -3.75 25.60
CA VAL A 15 0.68 -4.57 24.51
C VAL A 15 0.28 -5.94 25.06
N ASN A 16 -0.76 -6.55 24.51
CA ASN A 16 -1.10 -7.96 24.74
C ASN A 16 -1.16 -8.73 23.43
N ILE A 17 -0.82 -10.02 23.45
CA ILE A 17 -0.89 -10.92 22.30
C ILE A 17 -1.86 -12.06 22.61
N ALA A 18 -2.87 -12.23 21.76
CA ALA A 18 -3.88 -13.27 21.94
C ALA A 18 -3.31 -14.65 21.66
N VAL A 19 -3.55 -15.60 22.58
CA VAL A 19 -3.25 -17.03 22.42
C VAL A 19 -4.51 -17.83 22.12
N VAL A 20 -5.67 -17.30 22.50
CA VAL A 20 -6.99 -17.67 21.95
C VAL A 20 -7.57 -16.43 21.28
N LYS A 21 -7.79 -16.48 19.96
CA LYS A 21 -7.98 -15.30 19.12
C LYS A 21 -9.40 -14.75 19.19
N TYR A 22 -9.47 -13.44 19.35
CA TYR A 22 -10.65 -12.63 19.05
C TYR A 22 -10.71 -12.34 17.55
N TRP A 23 -11.76 -12.82 16.90
CA TRP A 23 -12.06 -12.50 15.50
C TRP A 23 -13.57 -12.58 15.28
N GLY A 24 -14.20 -11.45 14.94
CA GLY A 24 -15.63 -11.35 14.67
C GLY A 24 -16.40 -10.62 15.78
N LYS A 25 -17.35 -9.77 15.38
CA LYS A 25 -18.21 -9.03 16.31
C LYS A 25 -19.67 -9.40 16.10
N ARG A 26 -20.34 -9.79 17.20
CA ARG A 26 -21.80 -9.92 17.23
C ARG A 26 -22.49 -8.55 17.31
N ASP A 27 -21.83 -7.57 17.93
CA ASP A 27 -22.28 -6.17 17.95
C ASP A 27 -21.09 -5.24 17.62
N PRO A 28 -21.08 -4.61 16.42
CA PRO A 28 -20.02 -3.70 16.02
C PRO A 28 -20.01 -2.36 16.78
N LYS A 29 -21.16 -1.90 17.27
CA LYS A 29 -21.34 -0.60 17.94
C LYS A 29 -20.80 -0.66 19.36
N LEU A 30 -21.09 -1.74 20.07
CA LEU A 30 -20.62 -1.99 21.44
C LEU A 30 -19.28 -2.75 21.49
N ASN A 31 -18.74 -3.14 20.33
CA ASN A 31 -17.58 -4.03 20.18
C ASN A 31 -17.75 -5.35 20.95
N LEU A 32 -18.91 -5.99 20.85
CA LEU A 32 -19.14 -7.29 21.48
C LEU A 32 -18.65 -8.42 20.57
N PRO A 33 -17.84 -9.37 21.08
CA PRO A 33 -17.20 -10.37 20.24
C PRO A 33 -18.13 -11.56 19.99
N THR A 34 -17.87 -12.34 18.96
CA THR A 34 -18.57 -13.61 18.71
C THR A 34 -18.14 -14.73 19.64
N ASN A 35 -16.95 -14.61 20.25
CA ASN A 35 -16.37 -15.60 21.16
C ASN A 35 -15.47 -14.91 22.19
N SER A 36 -15.23 -15.56 23.33
CA SER A 36 -14.23 -15.11 24.31
C SER A 36 -12.82 -15.22 23.72
N SER A 37 -11.86 -14.52 24.32
CA SER A 37 -10.45 -14.59 23.91
C SER A 37 -9.52 -14.51 25.12
N LEU A 38 -8.29 -14.99 24.97
CA LEU A 38 -7.29 -14.98 26.04
C LEU A 38 -5.95 -14.49 25.48
N SER A 39 -5.26 -13.63 26.21
CA SER A 39 -3.97 -13.06 25.82
C SER A 39 -2.94 -13.08 26.94
N VAL A 40 -1.67 -13.03 26.57
CA VAL A 40 -0.56 -12.72 27.47
C VAL A 40 -0.22 -11.24 27.33
N THR A 41 -0.16 -10.52 28.44
CA THR A 41 0.30 -9.14 28.51
C THR A 41 1.83 -9.12 28.46
N LEU A 42 2.40 -8.29 27.59
CA LEU A 42 3.85 -8.18 27.40
C LEU A 42 4.46 -7.10 28.30
N SER A 43 5.73 -7.26 28.67
CA SER A 43 6.44 -6.31 29.52
C SER A 43 6.52 -4.90 28.95
N GLN A 44 6.11 -3.92 29.76
CA GLN A 44 6.21 -2.49 29.46
C GLN A 44 7.65 -1.96 29.40
N ALA A 45 8.62 -2.75 29.87
CA ALA A 45 10.04 -2.44 29.68
C ALA A 45 10.42 -2.47 28.20
N ASP A 46 9.76 -3.31 27.41
CA ASP A 46 10.05 -3.52 25.99
C ASP A 46 9.03 -2.83 25.10
N LEU A 47 7.73 -3.00 25.38
CA LEU A 47 6.63 -2.51 24.55
C LEU A 47 5.57 -1.81 25.39
N ARG A 48 5.46 -0.48 25.23
CA ARG A 48 4.48 0.33 25.95
C ARG A 48 3.96 1.51 25.13
N THR A 49 2.74 1.91 25.46
CA THR A 49 2.17 3.21 25.10
C THR A 49 2.18 4.09 26.34
N LEU A 50 2.78 5.27 26.26
CA LEU A 50 2.70 6.32 27.27
C LEU A 50 1.62 7.32 26.84
N THR A 51 0.63 7.57 27.69
CA THR A 51 -0.39 8.60 27.43
C THR A 51 -0.51 9.53 28.61
N THR A 52 -0.41 10.84 28.35
CA THR A 52 -0.79 11.89 29.28
C THR A 52 -2.13 12.47 28.87
N ALA A 53 -3.11 12.41 29.77
CA ALA A 53 -4.38 13.11 29.64
C ALA A 53 -4.35 14.38 30.49
N SER A 54 -4.84 15.49 29.94
CA SER A 54 -4.98 16.75 30.67
C SER A 54 -6.32 17.44 30.40
N CYS A 55 -6.79 18.26 31.35
CA CYS A 55 -7.94 19.14 31.17
C CYS A 55 -7.77 20.43 31.97
N SER A 56 -8.35 21.52 31.48
CA SER A 56 -8.34 22.81 32.15
C SER A 56 -9.51 23.67 31.67
N ALA A 57 -9.97 24.58 32.53
CA ALA A 57 -10.94 25.61 32.15
C ALA A 57 -10.33 26.67 31.19
N THR A 58 -9.01 26.75 31.10
CA THR A 58 -8.29 27.68 30.20
C THR A 58 -8.20 27.17 28.77
N TYR A 59 -8.46 25.87 28.54
CA TYR A 59 -8.46 25.31 27.20
C TYR A 59 -9.68 25.85 26.43
N PRO A 60 -9.51 26.38 25.20
CA PRO A 60 -10.62 26.96 24.45
C PRO A 60 -11.69 25.90 24.16
N ALA A 61 -12.91 26.11 24.64
CA ALA A 61 -14.03 25.18 24.39
C ALA A 61 -14.32 24.99 22.90
N SER A 62 -13.99 25.99 22.07
CA SER A 62 -14.09 25.95 20.61
C SER A 62 -13.15 24.93 19.94
N GLU A 63 -12.07 24.53 20.61
CA GLU A 63 -11.13 23.51 20.10
C GLU A 63 -11.59 22.07 20.43
N GLY A 64 -12.50 21.91 21.39
CA GLY A 64 -13.00 20.60 21.81
C GLY A 64 -11.91 19.68 22.39
N ASP A 65 -12.17 18.37 22.35
CA ASP A 65 -11.18 17.37 22.76
C ASP A 65 -10.13 17.15 21.65
N SER A 66 -8.88 16.86 22.02
CA SER A 66 -7.79 16.63 21.07
C SER A 66 -6.86 15.50 21.51
N LEU A 67 -6.24 14.85 20.52
CA LEU A 67 -5.23 13.82 20.71
C LEU A 67 -4.04 14.08 19.79
N LEU A 68 -2.83 14.14 20.36
CA LEU A 68 -1.57 14.07 19.63
C LEU A 68 -1.00 12.65 19.79
N LEU A 69 -0.79 11.93 18.70
CA LEU A 69 -0.26 10.56 18.70
C LEU A 69 1.09 10.54 17.98
N ASN A 70 2.16 10.21 18.71
CA ASN A 70 3.54 10.23 18.21
C ASN A 70 3.92 11.56 17.52
N GLY A 71 3.49 12.69 18.10
CA GLY A 71 3.77 14.03 17.57
C GLY A 71 2.80 14.54 16.49
N GLU A 72 1.88 13.69 16.00
CA GLU A 72 0.93 14.06 14.94
C GLU A 72 -0.52 14.17 15.47
N PRO A 73 -1.32 15.17 15.02
CA PRO A 73 -2.72 15.27 15.38
C PRO A 73 -3.52 14.03 14.93
N SER A 74 -4.34 13.50 15.83
CA SER A 74 -5.21 12.35 15.57
C SER A 74 -6.68 12.72 15.77
N ASP A 75 -7.53 12.29 14.84
CA ASP A 75 -8.97 12.56 14.89
C ASP A 75 -9.64 11.81 16.06
N VAL A 76 -10.24 12.58 16.97
CA VAL A 76 -11.00 12.06 18.12
C VAL A 76 -12.51 12.13 17.90
N SER A 77 -13.00 12.66 16.77
CA SER A 77 -14.44 12.76 16.47
C SER A 77 -15.10 11.41 16.17
N GLY A 78 -14.28 10.39 15.91
CA GLY A 78 -14.75 9.02 15.66
C GLY A 78 -15.57 8.42 16.82
N ALA A 79 -16.63 7.69 16.47
CA ALA A 79 -17.59 7.13 17.42
C ALA A 79 -16.97 6.28 18.56
N ARG A 80 -15.83 5.62 18.29
CA ARG A 80 -15.11 4.78 19.27
C ARG A 80 -14.49 5.61 20.39
N THR A 81 -13.74 6.65 20.02
CA THR A 81 -13.09 7.57 20.97
C THR A 81 -14.12 8.38 21.75
N GLN A 82 -15.15 8.88 21.04
CA GLN A 82 -16.27 9.59 21.66
C GLN A 82 -17.06 8.72 22.65
N ALA A 83 -17.20 7.42 22.39
CA ALA A 83 -17.80 6.50 23.34
C ALA A 83 -16.97 6.39 24.62
N CYS A 84 -15.64 6.24 24.53
CA CYS A 84 -14.78 6.23 25.71
C CYS A 84 -14.88 7.53 26.52
N PHE A 85 -14.79 8.71 25.87
CA PHE A 85 -14.88 10.00 26.56
C PHE A 85 -16.23 10.20 27.24
N ARG A 86 -17.33 9.85 26.58
CA ARG A 86 -18.67 9.95 27.16
C ARG A 86 -18.81 9.11 28.43
N GLU A 87 -18.40 7.85 28.40
CA GLU A 87 -18.49 6.96 29.57
C GLU A 87 -17.60 7.44 30.73
N LEU A 88 -16.38 7.90 30.44
CA LEU A 88 -15.44 8.42 31.45
C LEU A 88 -15.94 9.72 32.07
N ARG A 89 -16.45 10.66 31.25
CA ARG A 89 -17.05 11.91 31.72
C ARG A 89 -18.30 11.67 32.54
N ALA A 90 -19.18 10.75 32.13
CA ALA A 90 -20.39 10.41 32.88
C ALA A 90 -20.06 9.91 34.29
N ARG A 91 -19.04 9.04 34.42
CA ARG A 91 -18.56 8.57 35.72
C ARG A 91 -17.95 9.69 36.55
N ARG A 92 -17.16 10.60 35.95
CA ARG A 92 -16.61 11.76 36.66
C ARG A 92 -17.71 12.72 37.12
N ALA A 93 -18.68 13.03 36.26
CA ALA A 93 -19.81 13.89 36.57
C ALA A 93 -20.66 13.35 37.73
N ALA A 94 -20.81 12.02 37.83
CA ALA A 94 -21.48 11.41 38.97
C ALA A 94 -20.75 11.64 40.30
N LEU A 95 -19.41 11.57 40.32
CA LEU A 95 -18.61 11.91 41.50
C LEU A 95 -18.73 13.39 41.86
N GLU A 96 -18.64 14.27 40.87
CA GLU A 96 -18.78 15.72 41.06
C GLU A 96 -20.19 16.14 41.50
N ALA A 97 -21.21 15.35 41.20
CA ALA A 97 -22.58 15.55 41.66
C ALA A 97 -22.78 15.06 43.10
N ALA A 98 -22.10 13.97 43.49
CA ALA A 98 -22.13 13.44 44.85
C ALA A 98 -21.31 14.29 45.83
N ASP A 99 -20.20 14.87 45.37
CA ASP A 99 -19.35 15.78 46.15
C ASP A 99 -19.14 17.11 45.41
N PRO A 100 -19.91 18.16 45.75
CA PRO A 100 -19.79 19.48 45.15
C PRO A 100 -18.44 20.19 45.38
N SER A 101 -17.60 19.71 46.32
CA SER A 101 -16.27 20.28 46.57
C SER A 101 -15.25 19.93 45.48
N LEU A 102 -15.52 18.90 44.68
CA LEU A 102 -14.64 18.46 43.61
C LEU A 102 -14.63 19.43 42.42
N PRO A 103 -13.48 19.63 41.75
CA PRO A 103 -13.40 20.42 40.53
C PRO A 103 -14.22 19.76 39.41
N LYS A 104 -14.87 20.59 38.56
CA LYS A 104 -15.78 20.16 37.48
C LYS A 104 -15.05 19.69 36.22
N LEU A 105 -14.07 18.79 36.39
CA LEU A 105 -13.21 18.23 35.36
C LEU A 105 -14.00 17.56 34.21
N SER A 106 -15.18 17.00 34.50
CA SER A 106 -16.02 16.36 33.47
C SER A 106 -16.46 17.33 32.36
N THR A 107 -16.51 18.63 32.66
CA THR A 107 -16.96 19.69 31.74
C THR A 107 -15.82 20.32 30.94
N PHE A 108 -14.57 20.08 31.33
CA PHE A 108 -13.42 20.70 30.69
C PHE A 108 -13.03 19.96 29.40
N PRO A 109 -12.51 20.67 28.39
CA PRO A 109 -11.91 20.05 27.21
C PRO A 109 -10.74 19.13 27.60
N LEU A 110 -10.66 17.96 26.96
CA LEU A 110 -9.56 17.01 27.14
C LEU A 110 -8.47 17.23 26.09
N ARG A 111 -7.21 17.34 26.53
CA ARG A 111 -6.03 17.28 25.65
C ARG A 111 -5.21 16.06 26.02
N LEU A 112 -5.07 15.14 25.07
CA LEU A 112 -4.28 13.93 25.24
C LEU A 112 -3.03 13.98 24.36
N VAL A 113 -1.91 13.55 24.92
CA VAL A 113 -0.67 13.30 24.17
C VAL A 113 -0.26 11.86 24.43
N SER A 114 -0.05 11.09 23.37
CA SER A 114 0.24 9.65 23.44
C SER A 114 1.42 9.30 22.55
N GLU A 115 2.30 8.43 23.05
CA GLU A 115 3.51 7.96 22.38
C GLU A 115 3.70 6.46 22.55
N ASN A 116 4.08 5.78 21.47
CA ASN A 116 4.46 4.37 21.49
C ASN A 116 5.98 4.24 21.34
N ASN A 117 6.62 3.38 22.14
CA ASN A 117 8.04 3.04 21.93
C ASN A 117 8.25 1.95 20.84
N PHE A 118 7.18 1.61 20.11
CA PHE A 118 7.18 0.69 18.98
C PHE A 118 6.39 1.29 17.80
N PRO A 119 6.71 0.93 16.54
CA PRO A 119 6.07 1.56 15.39
C PRO A 119 4.57 1.25 15.33
N THR A 120 3.73 2.28 15.19
CA THR A 120 2.26 2.15 15.16
C THR A 120 1.77 1.22 14.04
N ALA A 121 2.53 1.08 12.95
CA ALA A 121 2.23 0.22 11.80
C ALA A 121 2.88 -1.17 11.86
N ALA A 122 3.67 -1.51 12.88
CA ALA A 122 4.39 -2.78 12.97
C ALA A 122 3.48 -4.00 13.21
N GLY A 123 2.15 -3.85 13.28
CA GLY A 123 1.23 -4.98 13.46
C GLY A 123 1.16 -5.56 14.88
N LEU A 124 1.77 -4.91 15.88
CA LEU A 124 1.87 -5.34 17.29
C LEU A 124 0.69 -4.84 18.15
N ALA A 125 -0.54 -4.91 17.64
CA ALA A 125 -1.75 -4.47 18.36
C ALA A 125 -1.68 -3.04 18.96
N SER A 126 -1.08 -2.08 18.25
CA SER A 126 -0.89 -0.68 18.69
C SER A 126 -2.18 0.01 19.17
N SER A 127 -3.32 -0.29 18.55
CA SER A 127 -4.61 0.27 18.98
C SER A 127 -5.10 -0.27 20.33
N ALA A 128 -4.72 -1.50 20.70
CA ALA A 128 -5.12 -2.09 21.98
C ALA A 128 -4.41 -1.37 23.14
N ALA A 129 -3.08 -1.26 23.07
CA ALA A 129 -2.29 -0.53 24.05
C ALA A 129 -2.68 0.97 24.09
N GLY A 130 -2.91 1.59 22.94
CA GLY A 130 -3.33 3.00 22.86
C GLY A 130 -4.65 3.30 23.57
N PHE A 131 -5.71 2.53 23.30
CA PHE A 131 -7.00 2.75 23.97
C PHE A 131 -6.95 2.36 25.46
N ALA A 132 -6.16 1.36 25.84
CA ALA A 132 -5.93 1.02 27.24
C ALA A 132 -5.23 2.18 27.99
N ALA A 133 -4.16 2.73 27.41
CA ALA A 133 -3.43 3.88 27.94
C ALA A 133 -4.35 5.10 28.07
N LEU A 134 -5.14 5.40 27.04
CA LEU A 134 -6.11 6.51 27.01
C LEU A 134 -7.14 6.37 28.13
N VAL A 135 -7.82 5.23 28.21
CA VAL A 135 -8.87 5.00 29.22
C VAL A 135 -8.30 5.07 30.62
N ARG A 136 -7.12 4.47 30.86
CA ARG A 136 -6.48 4.51 32.17
C ARG A 136 -5.97 5.90 32.54
N ALA A 137 -5.34 6.64 31.61
CA ALA A 137 -4.87 8.01 31.85
C ALA A 137 -6.03 8.96 32.18
N VAL A 138 -7.14 8.89 31.44
CA VAL A 138 -8.32 9.72 31.72
C VAL A 138 -9.00 9.28 33.02
N ALA A 139 -9.09 7.97 33.30
CA ALA A 139 -9.62 7.49 34.58
C ALA A 139 -8.78 7.95 35.78
N ASN A 140 -7.44 7.97 35.63
CA ASN A 140 -6.52 8.50 36.63
C ASN A 140 -6.67 10.03 36.79
N LEU A 141 -6.83 10.78 35.69
CA LEU A 141 -7.08 12.22 35.70
C LEU A 141 -8.39 12.56 36.43
N TYR A 142 -9.41 11.73 36.23
CA TYR A 142 -10.73 11.90 36.83
C TYR A 142 -10.87 11.25 38.21
N GLU A 143 -9.82 10.60 38.71
CA GLU A 143 -9.80 9.91 40.01
C GLU A 143 -10.97 8.93 40.17
N LEU A 144 -11.28 8.19 39.10
CA LEU A 144 -12.43 7.28 39.09
C LEU A 144 -12.16 6.07 40.01
N PRO A 145 -13.08 5.74 40.95
CA PRO A 145 -12.96 4.56 41.81
C PRO A 145 -13.41 3.29 41.07
N ALA A 146 -12.91 3.09 39.85
CA ALA A 146 -13.28 1.97 38.98
C ALA A 146 -12.20 0.89 38.99
N SER A 147 -12.62 -0.37 39.15
CA SER A 147 -11.72 -1.51 38.98
C SER A 147 -11.22 -1.62 37.54
N PRO A 148 -10.09 -2.29 37.28
CA PRO A 148 -9.63 -2.52 35.91
C PRO A 148 -10.68 -3.25 35.05
N SER A 149 -11.47 -4.16 35.65
CA SER A 149 -12.56 -4.84 34.94
C SER A 149 -13.67 -3.88 34.51
N GLU A 150 -14.05 -2.92 35.38
CA GLU A 150 -15.02 -1.87 35.02
C GLU A 150 -14.51 -0.95 33.92
N LEU A 151 -13.25 -0.53 34.00
CA LEU A 151 -12.60 0.27 32.95
C LEU A 151 -12.48 -0.52 31.63
N SER A 152 -12.39 -1.85 31.69
CA SER A 152 -12.23 -2.70 30.52
C SER A 152 -13.45 -2.64 29.59
N LYS A 153 -14.65 -2.42 30.14
CA LYS A 153 -15.88 -2.20 29.37
C LYS A 153 -15.80 -0.93 28.53
N ILE A 154 -15.14 0.10 29.03
CA ILE A 154 -14.92 1.36 28.32
C ILE A 154 -13.85 1.17 27.24
N ALA A 155 -12.72 0.55 27.58
CA ALA A 155 -11.63 0.26 26.64
C ALA A 155 -12.10 -0.61 25.47
N ARG A 156 -12.98 -1.60 25.74
CA ARG A 156 -13.63 -2.45 24.73
C ARG A 156 -14.33 -1.63 23.65
N GLN A 157 -15.10 -0.60 24.02
CA GLN A 157 -15.83 0.24 23.06
C GLN A 157 -14.89 1.07 22.17
N GLY A 158 -13.71 1.45 22.68
CA GLY A 158 -12.67 2.09 21.90
C GLY A 158 -12.01 1.13 20.90
N SER A 159 -11.49 0.02 21.40
CA SER A 159 -10.90 -1.07 20.62
C SER A 159 -11.09 -2.37 21.37
N GLY A 160 -11.82 -3.34 20.80
CA GLY A 160 -12.23 -4.56 21.52
C GLY A 160 -11.13 -5.21 22.36
N SER A 161 -9.97 -5.51 21.77
CA SER A 161 -8.84 -6.13 22.47
C SER A 161 -8.11 -5.23 23.48
N ALA A 162 -8.38 -3.92 23.52
CA ALA A 162 -7.82 -3.00 24.51
C ALA A 162 -8.28 -3.34 25.93
N CYS A 163 -9.46 -3.96 26.09
CA CYS A 163 -9.96 -4.38 27.40
C CYS A 163 -8.96 -5.30 28.13
N ARG A 164 -8.26 -6.19 27.40
CA ARG A 164 -7.28 -7.12 27.96
C ARG A 164 -5.99 -6.43 28.40
N SER A 165 -5.64 -5.30 27.78
CA SER A 165 -4.47 -4.49 28.18
C SER A 165 -4.69 -3.69 29.46
N LEU A 166 -5.83 -3.83 30.15
CA LEU A 166 -6.03 -3.23 31.48
C LEU A 166 -5.52 -4.10 32.64
N PHE A 167 -5.00 -5.29 32.34
CA PHE A 167 -4.44 -6.22 33.33
C PHE A 167 -3.06 -6.71 32.89
N GLY A 168 -2.25 -7.09 33.88
CA GLY A 168 -0.99 -7.81 33.67
C GLY A 168 -1.20 -9.32 33.59
N GLY A 169 -0.14 -10.05 33.23
CA GLY A 169 -0.15 -11.50 33.21
C GLY A 169 -0.97 -12.10 32.07
N TYR A 170 -1.93 -12.93 32.44
CA TYR A 170 -2.80 -13.69 31.54
C TYR A 170 -4.22 -13.22 31.68
N VAL A 171 -4.82 -12.78 30.58
CA VAL A 171 -6.04 -11.99 30.61
C VAL A 171 -7.06 -12.55 29.64
N ALA A 172 -8.23 -12.89 30.16
CA ALA A 172 -9.38 -13.28 29.36
C ALA A 172 -10.25 -12.05 29.07
N TRP A 173 -10.83 -12.02 27.88
CA TRP A 173 -11.98 -11.17 27.55
C TRP A 173 -13.18 -12.09 27.42
N ARG A 174 -14.08 -12.00 28.41
CA ARG A 174 -15.34 -12.74 28.41
C ARG A 174 -16.29 -12.10 27.39
N MET A 175 -16.84 -12.93 26.50
CA MET A 175 -17.74 -12.42 25.46
C MET A 175 -19.02 -11.82 26.02
N GLY A 176 -19.48 -12.28 27.19
CA GLY A 176 -20.78 -11.92 27.76
C GLY A 176 -21.96 -12.44 26.93
N SER A 177 -23.13 -12.51 27.56
CA SER A 177 -24.41 -12.86 26.93
C SER A 177 -25.39 -11.69 26.92
N ALA A 178 -25.19 -10.67 27.76
CA ALA A 178 -26.06 -9.51 27.80
C ALA A 178 -25.94 -8.67 26.51
N ALA A 179 -27.09 -8.25 25.98
CA ALA A 179 -27.17 -7.47 24.75
C ALA A 179 -26.62 -6.04 24.91
N ASP A 180 -26.68 -5.48 26.11
CA ASP A 180 -26.09 -4.17 26.45
C ASP A 180 -24.57 -4.24 26.66
N GLY A 181 -24.01 -5.45 26.69
CA GLY A 181 -22.59 -5.70 26.91
C GLY A 181 -22.12 -5.40 28.32
N SER A 182 -23.01 -5.34 29.31
CA SER A 182 -22.67 -5.09 30.72
C SER A 182 -21.77 -6.16 31.33
N ASP A 183 -21.81 -7.37 30.79
CA ASP A 183 -21.05 -8.56 31.23
C ASP A 183 -19.89 -8.94 30.29
N SER A 184 -19.68 -8.19 29.19
CA SER A 184 -18.54 -8.40 28.30
C SER A 184 -17.34 -7.57 28.75
N MET A 185 -16.52 -8.13 29.63
CA MET A 185 -15.39 -7.45 30.26
C MET A 185 -14.14 -8.34 30.29
N ALA A 186 -13.01 -7.73 30.59
CA ALA A 186 -11.77 -8.45 30.84
C ALA A 186 -11.65 -8.86 32.31
N ASP A 187 -11.10 -10.05 32.53
CA ASP A 187 -10.74 -10.62 33.82
C ASP A 187 -9.32 -11.20 33.76
N GLN A 188 -8.61 -11.07 34.89
CA GLN A 188 -7.27 -11.61 35.02
C GLN A 188 -7.37 -13.09 35.38
N VAL A 189 -6.85 -13.94 34.50
CA VAL A 189 -6.77 -15.40 34.71
C VAL A 189 -5.62 -15.72 35.67
N ALA A 190 -4.48 -15.05 35.49
CA ALA A 190 -3.33 -15.15 36.38
C ALA A 190 -2.45 -13.90 36.28
N GLU A 191 -1.82 -13.52 37.38
CA GLU A 191 -0.86 -12.41 37.42
C GLU A 191 0.44 -12.77 36.67
N ALA A 192 1.26 -11.78 36.32
CA ALA A 192 2.54 -12.06 35.65
C ALA A 192 3.48 -12.89 36.54
N ALA A 193 3.45 -12.65 37.85
CA ALA A 193 4.19 -13.42 38.86
C ALA A 193 3.75 -14.88 38.98
N HIS A 194 2.59 -15.26 38.43
CA HIS A 194 2.18 -16.66 38.38
C HIS A 194 3.04 -17.48 37.43
N TRP A 195 3.55 -16.93 36.34
CA TRP A 195 4.40 -17.69 35.42
C TRP A 195 5.49 -16.81 34.80
N PRO A 196 6.41 -16.31 35.64
CA PRO A 196 7.37 -15.27 35.28
C PRO A 196 8.43 -15.75 34.29
N GLU A 197 8.61 -17.07 34.09
CA GLU A 197 9.53 -17.67 33.14
C GLU A 197 9.03 -17.58 31.68
N MET A 198 7.78 -17.19 31.45
CA MET A 198 7.23 -17.04 30.10
C MET A 198 7.95 -15.90 29.34
N ARG A 199 8.51 -16.24 28.18
CA ARG A 199 9.21 -15.32 27.28
C ARG A 199 8.52 -15.29 25.92
N ALA A 200 8.74 -14.21 25.17
CA ALA A 200 8.26 -14.05 23.81
C ALA A 200 9.35 -13.47 22.90
N LEU A 201 9.56 -14.11 21.75
CA LEU A 201 10.36 -13.61 20.64
C LEU A 201 9.41 -13.19 19.52
N ILE A 202 9.43 -11.91 19.16
CA ILE A 202 8.64 -11.40 18.05
C ILE A 202 9.53 -11.22 16.84
N LEU A 203 9.17 -11.85 15.72
CA LEU A 203 9.81 -11.68 14.42
C LEU A 203 8.98 -10.72 13.59
N VAL A 204 9.50 -9.51 13.38
CA VAL A 204 8.82 -8.48 12.58
C VAL A 204 9.15 -8.71 11.11
N ALA A 205 8.19 -9.23 10.36
CA ALA A 205 8.38 -9.54 8.95
C ALA A 205 8.43 -8.25 8.11
N SER A 206 9.36 -8.19 7.16
CA SER A 206 9.44 -7.18 6.11
C SER A 206 8.19 -7.32 5.21
N ALA A 207 7.18 -6.49 5.45
CA ALA A 207 5.91 -6.60 4.76
C ALA A 207 5.42 -5.23 4.27
N ALA A 208 4.81 -5.21 3.08
CA ALA A 208 4.02 -4.09 2.62
C ALA A 208 2.84 -3.84 3.58
N LYS A 209 2.31 -2.60 3.58
CA LYS A 209 1.18 -2.20 4.42
C LYS A 209 0.02 -3.20 4.30
N LYS A 210 -0.62 -3.53 5.43
CA LYS A 210 -1.73 -4.52 5.50
C LYS A 210 -2.77 -4.27 4.40
N GLY A 211 -3.05 -5.29 3.59
CA GLY A 211 -4.05 -5.21 2.52
C GLY A 211 -5.50 -5.09 3.01
N VAL A 212 -5.84 -5.73 4.15
CA VAL A 212 -7.18 -5.68 4.76
C VAL A 212 -7.08 -5.36 6.25
N SER A 213 -7.81 -4.34 6.72
CA SER A 213 -7.84 -3.98 8.15
C SER A 213 -8.57 -5.04 8.97
N SER A 214 -8.17 -5.23 10.24
CA SER A 214 -8.78 -6.24 11.12
C SER A 214 -10.29 -6.03 11.30
N THR A 215 -10.77 -4.77 11.37
CA THR A 215 -12.21 -4.49 11.53
C THR A 215 -13.01 -4.94 10.31
N SER A 216 -12.54 -4.61 9.11
CA SER A 216 -13.23 -5.01 7.88
C SER A 216 -13.15 -6.52 7.68
N GLY A 217 -11.95 -7.09 7.86
CA GLY A 217 -11.70 -8.50 7.66
C GLY A 217 -12.55 -9.39 8.57
N MET A 218 -12.66 -9.05 9.86
CA MET A 218 -13.40 -9.89 10.80
C MET A 218 -14.90 -9.91 10.54
N GLN A 219 -15.50 -8.80 10.11
CA GLN A 219 -16.91 -8.77 9.76
C GLN A 219 -17.19 -9.47 8.44
N GLN A 220 -16.24 -9.43 7.51
CA GLN A 220 -16.33 -10.20 6.29
C GLN A 220 -16.24 -11.71 6.57
N THR A 221 -15.37 -12.15 7.48
CA THR A 221 -15.33 -13.54 7.94
C THR A 221 -16.66 -13.96 8.56
N VAL A 222 -17.21 -13.15 9.47
CA VAL A 222 -18.54 -13.40 10.07
C VAL A 222 -19.62 -13.57 8.99
N ALA A 223 -19.56 -12.76 7.93
CA ALA A 223 -20.58 -12.75 6.88
C ALA A 223 -20.45 -13.89 5.86
N THR A 224 -19.26 -14.47 5.65
CA THR A 224 -18.99 -15.30 4.47
C THR A 224 -18.29 -16.62 4.72
N SER A 225 -17.58 -16.79 5.84
CA SER A 225 -16.84 -18.04 6.11
C SER A 225 -17.78 -19.12 6.61
N GLY A 226 -17.82 -20.26 5.92
CA GLY A 226 -18.55 -21.46 6.34
C GLY A 226 -17.92 -22.16 7.54
N LEU A 227 -16.60 -22.07 7.71
CA LEU A 227 -15.87 -22.65 8.85
C LEU A 227 -16.01 -21.84 10.14
N PHE A 228 -16.37 -20.56 10.04
CA PHE A 228 -16.33 -19.66 11.19
C PHE A 228 -17.37 -20.00 12.27
N GLN A 229 -18.52 -20.58 11.91
CA GLN A 229 -19.53 -20.98 12.88
C GLN A 229 -19.02 -22.08 13.82
N GLU A 230 -18.43 -23.15 13.27
CA GLU A 230 -17.84 -24.23 14.07
C GLU A 230 -16.73 -23.72 15.00
N ARG A 231 -15.95 -22.74 14.53
CA ARG A 231 -14.91 -22.10 15.35
C ARG A 231 -15.50 -21.45 16.60
N ILE A 232 -16.56 -20.64 16.46
CA ILE A 232 -17.09 -19.85 17.58
C ILE A 232 -18.01 -20.64 18.51
N THR A 233 -18.67 -21.69 18.02
CA THR A 233 -19.62 -22.49 18.82
C THR A 233 -18.94 -23.61 19.59
N ARG A 234 -17.88 -24.21 19.02
CA ARG A 234 -17.23 -25.40 19.60
C ARG A 234 -15.76 -25.17 19.92
N VAL A 235 -14.96 -24.79 18.91
CA VAL A 235 -13.49 -24.78 19.03
C VAL A 235 -13.00 -23.77 20.07
N VAL A 236 -13.49 -22.52 20.03
CA VAL A 236 -13.02 -21.49 20.95
C VAL A 236 -13.44 -21.76 22.40
N PRO A 237 -14.70 -22.13 22.72
CA PRO A 237 -15.07 -22.50 24.08
C PRO A 237 -14.18 -23.61 24.68
N GLU A 238 -13.92 -24.69 23.93
CA GLU A 238 -13.02 -25.77 24.36
C GLU A 238 -11.58 -25.26 24.55
N ASN A 239 -11.08 -24.41 23.64
CA ASN A 239 -9.74 -23.83 23.74
C ASN A 239 -9.59 -22.86 24.93
N MET A 240 -10.63 -22.10 25.28
CA MET A 240 -10.61 -21.22 26.45
C MET A 240 -10.44 -22.04 27.74
N GLU A 241 -11.22 -23.09 27.93
CA GLU A 241 -11.12 -23.97 29.10
C GLU A 241 -9.73 -24.64 29.19
N ARG A 242 -9.27 -25.21 28.07
CA ARG A 242 -7.93 -25.84 28.00
C ARG A 242 -6.80 -24.85 28.27
N MET A 243 -6.91 -23.62 27.75
CA MET A 243 -5.89 -22.58 27.94
C MET A 243 -5.84 -22.09 29.38
N GLU A 244 -6.99 -21.83 30.00
CA GLU A 244 -7.07 -21.41 31.40
C GLU A 244 -6.49 -22.48 32.32
N LYS A 245 -6.79 -23.77 32.06
CA LYS A 245 -6.18 -24.89 32.78
C LYS A 245 -4.66 -24.95 32.59
N ALA A 246 -4.18 -24.84 31.34
CA ALA A 246 -2.76 -24.87 31.03
C ALA A 246 -1.99 -23.75 31.74
N ILE A 247 -2.57 -22.55 31.83
CA ILE A 247 -2.00 -21.42 32.56
C ILE A 247 -2.00 -21.69 34.07
N ALA A 248 -3.11 -22.17 34.63
CA ALA A 248 -3.22 -22.49 36.05
C ALA A 248 -2.16 -23.52 36.49
N GLU A 249 -1.95 -24.56 35.68
CA GLU A 249 -1.03 -25.67 35.94
C GLU A 249 0.41 -25.40 35.46
N ARG A 250 0.68 -24.26 34.80
CA ARG A 250 1.95 -23.95 34.12
C ARG A 250 2.39 -25.04 33.14
N ASP A 251 1.43 -25.68 32.48
CA ASP A 251 1.67 -26.69 31.46
C ASP A 251 1.99 -26.01 30.12
N PHE A 252 3.28 -25.85 29.85
CA PHE A 252 3.74 -25.22 28.61
C PHE A 252 3.35 -26.02 27.36
N ALA A 253 3.29 -27.36 27.43
CA ALA A 253 2.97 -28.17 26.26
C ALA A 253 1.50 -27.98 25.86
N ALA A 254 0.58 -28.00 26.83
CA ALA A 254 -0.83 -27.71 26.59
C ALA A 254 -1.03 -26.25 26.14
N PHE A 255 -0.36 -25.28 26.78
CA PHE A 255 -0.38 -23.88 26.37
C PHE A 255 0.07 -23.71 24.92
N ALA A 256 1.19 -24.35 24.55
CA ALA A 256 1.78 -24.26 23.23
C ALA A 256 0.86 -24.87 22.15
N GLU A 257 0.30 -26.05 22.41
CA GLU A 257 -0.59 -26.71 21.48
C GLU A 257 -1.84 -25.86 21.20
N VAL A 258 -2.50 -25.37 22.23
CA VAL A 258 -3.71 -24.53 22.06
C VAL A 258 -3.36 -23.24 21.32
N THR A 259 -2.23 -22.59 21.67
CA THR A 259 -1.77 -21.35 21.02
C THR A 259 -1.54 -21.52 19.52
N MET A 260 -0.83 -22.58 19.12
CA MET A 260 -0.51 -22.85 17.71
C MET A 260 -1.76 -23.27 16.93
N ARG A 261 -2.58 -24.17 17.49
CA ARG A 261 -3.83 -24.61 16.85
C ARG A 261 -4.84 -23.48 16.70
N ASP A 262 -5.01 -22.63 17.71
CA ASP A 262 -5.97 -21.53 17.63
C ASP A 262 -5.50 -20.42 16.65
N SER A 263 -4.20 -20.16 16.60
CA SER A 263 -3.60 -19.30 15.55
C SER A 263 -3.91 -19.85 14.15
N ASN A 264 -3.67 -21.14 13.91
CA ASN A 264 -3.95 -21.77 12.62
C ASN A 264 -5.45 -21.74 12.30
N SER A 265 -6.31 -22.04 13.28
CA SER A 265 -7.77 -22.02 13.12
C SER A 265 -8.29 -20.63 12.77
N PHE A 266 -7.76 -19.57 13.41
CA PHE A 266 -8.06 -18.19 13.04
C PHE A 266 -7.72 -17.91 11.57
N HIS A 267 -6.48 -18.17 11.14
CA HIS A 267 -6.08 -17.92 9.74
C HIS A 267 -6.80 -18.82 8.74
N ALA A 268 -7.24 -20.02 9.14
CA ALA A 268 -8.09 -20.88 8.31
C ALA A 268 -9.45 -20.23 8.04
N THR A 269 -10.09 -19.63 9.04
CA THR A 269 -11.35 -18.87 8.83
C THR A 269 -11.14 -17.61 7.98
N CYS A 270 -9.96 -16.98 8.04
CA CYS A 270 -9.59 -15.89 7.14
C CYS A 270 -9.45 -16.38 5.68
N ALA A 271 -8.81 -17.54 5.46
CA ALA A 271 -8.68 -18.13 4.13
C ALA A 271 -10.03 -18.60 3.55
N ASP A 272 -10.97 -18.99 4.41
CA ASP A 272 -12.34 -19.40 4.06
C ASP A 272 -13.32 -18.21 3.88
N THR A 273 -12.89 -16.99 4.21
CA THR A 273 -13.66 -15.76 3.95
C THR A 273 -13.75 -15.49 2.44
N TYR A 274 -14.80 -14.82 1.96
CA TYR A 274 -14.92 -14.45 0.54
C TYR A 274 -15.03 -12.92 0.32
N PRO A 275 -14.15 -12.30 -0.49
CA PRO A 275 -12.83 -12.79 -0.92
C PRO A 275 -11.91 -13.24 0.23
N PRO A 276 -10.96 -14.17 -0.02
CA PRO A 276 -10.08 -14.72 1.00
C PRO A 276 -9.13 -13.69 1.57
N ILE A 277 -8.84 -13.82 2.87
CA ILE A 277 -7.94 -12.93 3.60
C ILE A 277 -6.66 -13.71 3.94
N PHE A 278 -5.53 -13.24 3.43
CA PHE A 278 -4.21 -13.81 3.71
C PHE A 278 -3.35 -12.83 4.49
N TYR A 279 -3.20 -13.08 5.79
CA TYR A 279 -2.31 -12.30 6.65
C TYR A 279 -0.91 -12.88 6.75
N MET A 280 -0.79 -14.20 6.81
CA MET A 280 0.49 -14.90 6.82
C MET A 280 1.12 -14.92 5.42
N ASN A 281 2.43 -14.65 5.36
CA ASN A 281 3.23 -14.76 4.13
C ASN A 281 4.24 -15.91 4.24
N ASP A 282 5.18 -16.00 3.30
CA ASP A 282 6.19 -17.07 3.31
C ASP A 282 7.16 -16.99 4.49
N VAL A 283 7.44 -15.78 5.00
CA VAL A 283 8.23 -15.59 6.23
C VAL A 283 7.48 -16.16 7.43
N SER A 284 6.17 -15.93 7.51
CA SER A 284 5.31 -16.52 8.55
C SER A 284 5.34 -18.05 8.49
N ARG A 285 5.20 -18.63 7.29
CA ARG A 285 5.28 -20.08 7.08
C ARG A 285 6.65 -20.65 7.43
N ALA A 286 7.73 -19.92 7.14
CA ALA A 286 9.09 -20.31 7.54
C ALA A 286 9.26 -20.30 9.07
N ALA A 287 8.69 -19.31 9.77
CA ALA A 287 8.71 -19.27 11.23
C ALA A 287 7.95 -20.45 11.86
N ILE A 288 6.82 -20.86 11.28
CA ILE A 288 6.09 -22.08 11.69
C ILE A 288 7.00 -23.31 11.57
N ARG A 289 7.62 -23.51 10.40
CA ARG A 289 8.52 -24.66 10.17
C ARG A 289 9.71 -24.65 11.12
N ALA A 290 10.26 -23.47 11.43
CA ALA A 290 11.35 -23.35 12.37
C ALA A 290 10.95 -23.75 13.79
N VAL A 291 9.79 -23.32 14.27
CA VAL A 291 9.28 -23.70 15.60
C VAL A 291 9.01 -25.20 15.69
N GLU A 292 8.40 -25.80 14.66
CA GLU A 292 8.19 -27.26 14.61
C GLU A 292 9.52 -28.02 14.60
N ALA A 293 10.53 -27.56 13.85
CA ALA A 293 11.87 -28.15 13.85
C ALA A 293 12.56 -28.04 15.21
N ILE A 294 12.44 -26.90 15.89
CA ILE A 294 12.99 -26.69 17.24
C ILE A 294 12.33 -27.64 18.25
N ASN A 295 11.01 -27.78 18.21
CA ASN A 295 10.28 -28.72 19.08
C ASN A 295 10.68 -30.18 18.81
N ALA A 296 10.80 -30.56 17.53
CA ALA A 296 11.24 -31.90 17.16
C ALA A 296 12.67 -32.20 17.63
N ALA A 297 13.60 -31.26 17.44
CA ALA A 297 14.99 -31.40 17.90
C ALA A 297 15.11 -31.50 19.43
N ALA A 298 14.23 -30.82 20.16
CA ALA A 298 14.18 -30.90 21.62
C ALA A 298 13.50 -32.17 22.17
N GLY A 299 12.80 -32.94 21.32
CA GLY A 299 12.02 -34.11 21.73
C GLY A 299 10.79 -33.81 22.58
N ARG A 300 10.44 -32.52 22.75
CA ARG A 300 9.27 -32.02 23.49
C ARG A 300 8.90 -30.62 22.99
N THR A 301 7.68 -30.18 23.27
CA THR A 301 7.24 -28.82 22.93
C THR A 301 7.91 -27.78 23.83
N ILE A 302 8.75 -26.92 23.24
CA ILE A 302 9.51 -25.86 23.93
C ILE A 302 9.28 -24.46 23.36
N ALA A 303 8.68 -24.39 22.17
CA ALA A 303 8.31 -23.16 21.50
C ALA A 303 6.90 -23.25 20.92
N ALA A 304 6.18 -22.12 20.94
CA ALA A 304 4.83 -21.99 20.41
C ALA A 304 4.70 -20.73 19.57
N TYR A 305 4.35 -20.87 18.30
CA TYR A 305 4.12 -19.72 17.43
C TYR A 305 2.66 -19.24 17.51
N THR A 306 2.45 -17.95 17.28
CA THR A 306 1.12 -17.38 17.05
C THR A 306 1.20 -16.15 16.15
N PHE A 307 0.16 -15.93 15.35
CA PHE A 307 0.06 -14.85 14.38
C PHE A 307 -1.27 -14.11 14.54
N ASP A 308 -1.22 -12.78 14.59
CA ASP A 308 -2.41 -11.94 14.57
C ASP A 308 -2.78 -11.56 13.12
N ALA A 309 -3.52 -10.46 12.92
CA ALA A 309 -3.90 -9.95 11.62
C ALA A 309 -2.71 -9.27 10.89
N GLY A 310 -1.66 -10.06 10.61
CA GLY A 310 -0.45 -9.67 9.89
C GLY A 310 0.59 -10.80 9.87
N PRO A 311 1.74 -10.60 9.20
CA PRO A 311 2.72 -11.66 8.97
C PRO A 311 3.70 -11.90 10.12
N ASN A 312 3.70 -11.07 11.17
CA ASN A 312 4.65 -11.18 12.27
C ASN A 312 4.40 -12.43 13.11
N ALA A 313 5.46 -13.18 13.38
CA ALA A 313 5.41 -14.30 14.30
C ALA A 313 5.67 -13.81 15.73
N VAL A 314 4.83 -14.23 16.67
CA VAL A 314 5.16 -14.19 18.11
C VAL A 314 5.43 -15.62 18.56
N ILE A 315 6.59 -15.85 19.14
CA ILE A 315 7.04 -17.18 19.56
C ILE A 315 7.20 -17.17 21.06
N TYR A 316 6.30 -17.88 21.75
CA TYR A 316 6.40 -18.11 23.19
C TYR A 316 7.35 -19.27 23.48
N TYR A 317 8.09 -19.15 24.57
CA TYR A 317 8.99 -20.16 25.10
C TYR A 317 9.22 -19.90 26.59
N LEU A 318 9.76 -20.89 27.31
CA LEU A 318 10.20 -20.68 28.70
C LEU A 318 11.64 -20.20 28.74
N GLU A 319 12.00 -19.37 29.70
CA GLU A 319 13.35 -18.82 29.86
C GLU A 319 14.46 -19.88 29.84
N LYS A 320 14.22 -21.07 30.43
CA LYS A 320 15.16 -22.20 30.39
C LYS A 320 15.49 -22.70 28.97
N ASP A 321 14.59 -22.47 28.01
CA ASP A 321 14.68 -22.93 26.62
C ASP A 321 15.21 -21.81 25.69
N THR A 322 15.69 -20.68 26.24
CA THR A 322 16.23 -19.53 25.49
C THR A 322 17.33 -19.94 24.50
N GLU A 323 18.28 -20.78 24.91
CA GLU A 323 19.38 -21.19 24.04
C GLU A 323 18.89 -21.96 22.80
N ALA A 324 17.94 -22.88 22.99
CA ALA A 324 17.36 -23.64 21.90
C ALA A 324 16.54 -22.76 20.94
N VAL A 325 15.71 -21.87 21.47
CA VAL A 325 14.80 -21.04 20.66
C VAL A 325 15.51 -19.82 20.09
N VAL A 326 15.98 -18.92 20.95
CA VAL A 326 16.63 -17.66 20.55
C VAL A 326 17.96 -17.94 19.86
N GLY A 327 18.72 -18.93 20.34
CA GLY A 327 20.00 -19.30 19.71
C GLY A 327 19.81 -19.77 18.26
N THR A 328 18.78 -20.58 17.97
CA THR A 328 18.48 -21.02 16.61
C THR A 328 18.09 -19.84 15.70
N PHE A 329 17.16 -18.99 16.12
CA PHE A 329 16.75 -17.82 15.32
C PHE A 329 17.89 -16.80 15.13
N TYR A 330 18.69 -16.55 16.17
CA TYR A 330 19.81 -15.61 16.11
C TYR A 330 20.86 -16.02 15.07
N HIS A 331 21.23 -17.30 15.02
CA HIS A 331 22.22 -17.80 14.06
C HIS A 331 21.69 -17.82 12.61
N VAL A 332 20.39 -18.00 12.43
CA VAL A 332 19.74 -18.02 11.10
C VAL A 332 19.56 -16.61 10.55
N ILE A 333 18.96 -15.72 11.35
CA ILE A 333 18.61 -14.36 10.95
C ILE A 333 19.85 -13.46 10.91
N GLY A 334 20.80 -13.68 11.82
CA GLY A 334 22.02 -12.91 11.95
C GLY A 334 21.93 -11.78 12.97
N GLY A 335 23.06 -11.49 13.62
CA GLY A 335 23.17 -10.47 14.69
C GLY A 335 23.11 -9.02 14.21
N GLU A 336 23.05 -8.80 12.90
CA GLU A 336 22.93 -7.48 12.28
C GLU A 336 21.48 -6.96 12.20
N VAL A 337 20.48 -7.83 12.44
CA VAL A 337 19.08 -7.42 12.60
C VAL A 337 18.88 -6.74 13.96
N GLU A 338 18.21 -5.59 13.98
CA GLU A 338 17.97 -4.83 15.20
C GLU A 338 17.07 -5.57 16.21
N GLY A 339 17.31 -5.30 17.50
CA GLY A 339 16.46 -5.69 18.61
C GLY A 339 16.91 -6.91 19.41
N TRP A 340 18.01 -7.56 19.02
CA TRP A 340 18.67 -8.55 19.87
C TRP A 340 19.23 -7.90 21.14
N LYS A 341 18.88 -8.45 22.31
CA LYS A 341 19.41 -8.01 23.60
C LYS A 341 20.77 -8.66 23.83
N ARG A 342 21.85 -7.87 23.90
CA ARG A 342 23.23 -8.36 24.07
C ARG A 342 23.40 -9.30 25.28
N SER A 343 22.69 -9.00 26.38
CA SER A 343 22.66 -9.84 27.58
C SER A 343 22.09 -11.24 27.35
N VAL A 344 21.23 -11.42 26.34
CA VAL A 344 20.59 -12.69 26.00
C VAL A 344 21.41 -13.46 24.96
N ILE A 345 21.91 -12.77 23.92
CA ILE A 345 22.61 -13.43 22.80
C ILE A 345 24.09 -13.77 23.08
N SER A 346 24.70 -13.19 24.11
CA SER A 346 26.10 -13.42 24.43
C SER A 346 26.35 -14.87 24.86
N GLY A 347 27.05 -15.64 24.02
CA GLY A 347 27.42 -17.02 24.32
C GLY A 347 26.39 -18.08 23.93
N LEU A 348 25.28 -17.70 23.30
CA LEU A 348 24.33 -18.68 22.75
C LEU A 348 25.00 -19.49 21.64
N LYS A 349 24.82 -20.81 21.65
CA LYS A 349 25.25 -21.71 20.58
C LYS A 349 24.06 -22.07 19.68
N PRO A 350 24.27 -22.34 18.38
CA PRO A 350 23.21 -22.89 17.54
C PRO A 350 22.88 -24.29 18.06
N THR A 351 21.66 -24.48 18.55
CA THR A 351 21.22 -25.77 19.11
C THR A 351 20.83 -26.74 17.98
N MET A 352 20.40 -26.21 16.83
CA MET A 352 20.08 -26.99 15.64
C MET A 352 20.24 -26.16 14.36
N SER A 353 20.35 -26.84 13.20
CA SER A 353 20.43 -26.20 11.88
C SER A 353 19.10 -26.32 11.14
N LEU A 354 18.52 -25.19 10.74
CA LEU A 354 17.31 -25.18 9.92
C LEU A 354 17.63 -25.57 8.47
N ASP A 355 16.64 -26.12 7.78
CA ASP A 355 16.66 -26.29 6.32
C ASP A 355 17.03 -24.98 5.62
N GLU A 356 17.84 -25.06 4.56
CA GLU A 356 18.41 -23.88 3.89
C GLU A 356 17.32 -22.96 3.32
N GLY A 357 16.22 -23.52 2.81
CA GLY A 357 15.08 -22.75 2.30
C GLY A 357 14.37 -21.97 3.41
N VAL A 358 14.14 -22.62 4.56
CA VAL A 358 13.57 -21.97 5.75
C VAL A 358 14.49 -20.88 6.28
N ALA A 359 15.79 -21.17 6.39
CA ALA A 359 16.78 -20.24 6.89
C ALA A 359 16.90 -18.98 6.00
N SER A 360 16.93 -19.17 4.68
CA SER A 360 17.00 -18.09 3.69
C SER A 360 15.79 -17.16 3.77
N LEU A 361 14.57 -17.72 3.86
CA LEU A 361 13.33 -16.94 3.99
C LEU A 361 13.29 -16.11 5.28
N LEU A 362 13.73 -16.69 6.40
CA LEU A 362 13.79 -15.96 7.68
C LEU A 362 14.83 -14.85 7.64
N LYS A 363 16.02 -15.13 7.09
CA LYS A 363 17.11 -14.15 6.99
C LYS A 363 16.77 -12.96 6.09
N GLY A 364 16.16 -13.22 4.93
CA GLY A 364 15.74 -12.15 4.01
C GLY A 364 14.43 -11.46 4.41
N GLY A 365 13.62 -12.11 5.25
CA GLY A 365 12.25 -11.73 5.53
C GLY A 365 11.99 -11.07 6.88
N VAL A 366 12.91 -11.14 7.84
CA VAL A 366 12.76 -10.51 9.17
C VAL A 366 13.52 -9.18 9.20
N SER A 367 12.78 -8.09 9.44
CA SER A 367 13.33 -6.73 9.51
C SER A 367 13.83 -6.34 10.89
N ARG A 368 13.22 -6.91 11.94
CA ARG A 368 13.50 -6.59 13.34
C ARG A 368 13.07 -7.75 14.22
N VAL A 369 13.72 -7.90 15.36
CA VAL A 369 13.28 -8.81 16.42
C VAL A 369 12.94 -8.05 17.69
N ILE A 370 12.08 -8.60 18.53
CA ILE A 370 11.76 -8.04 19.85
C ILE A 370 11.76 -9.19 20.85
N LEU A 371 12.67 -9.12 21.82
CA LEU A 371 12.74 -10.07 22.93
C LEU A 371 12.03 -9.48 24.14
N THR A 372 11.00 -10.16 24.62
CA THR A 372 10.22 -9.73 25.79
C THR A 372 9.73 -10.92 26.61
N GLY A 373 8.89 -10.68 27.60
CA GLY A 373 8.23 -11.69 28.41
C GLY A 373 6.90 -11.21 28.95
N VAL A 374 6.29 -12.02 29.80
CA VAL A 374 5.06 -11.65 30.50
C VAL A 374 5.28 -10.39 31.36
N GLY A 375 4.28 -9.51 31.41
CA GLY A 375 4.40 -8.20 32.02
C GLY A 375 3.18 -7.77 32.82
N GLU A 376 3.37 -6.69 33.58
CA GLU A 376 2.32 -6.07 34.41
C GLU A 376 1.34 -5.22 33.59
N GLY A 377 0.21 -4.89 34.23
CA GLY A 377 -0.85 -4.05 33.65
C GLY A 377 -0.49 -2.56 33.62
N PRO A 378 -1.42 -1.67 33.24
CA PRO A 378 -1.14 -0.24 33.15
C PRO A 378 -0.65 0.41 34.46
N GLU A 379 0.39 1.22 34.36
CA GLU A 379 1.05 1.87 35.49
C GLU A 379 0.91 3.39 35.40
N LYS A 380 0.58 4.04 36.52
CA LYS A 380 0.62 5.50 36.62
C LYS A 380 2.09 5.93 36.68
N THR A 381 2.45 7.01 35.99
CA THR A 381 3.83 7.53 35.93
C THR A 381 3.87 9.04 36.11
N ASP A 382 4.99 9.53 36.62
CA ASP A 382 5.32 10.95 36.74
C ASP A 382 6.04 11.49 35.49
N GLN A 383 6.20 10.66 34.46
CA GLN A 383 6.61 11.10 33.13
C GLN A 383 5.40 11.70 32.39
N TYR A 384 5.41 13.01 32.18
CA TYR A 384 4.33 13.73 31.49
C TYR A 384 4.75 14.16 30.07
N LEU A 385 3.84 13.93 29.12
CA LEU A 385 3.94 14.42 27.74
C LEU A 385 3.27 15.79 27.56
N VAL A 386 2.59 16.29 28.59
CA VAL A 386 1.95 17.62 28.65
C VAL A 386 2.57 18.40 29.81
N ALA A 387 3.07 19.60 29.52
CA ALA A 387 3.65 20.52 30.50
C ALA A 387 2.57 21.14 31.42
N GLU A 388 3.00 21.86 32.46
CA GLU A 388 2.08 22.45 33.46
C GLU A 388 1.22 23.58 32.90
N ASP A 389 1.65 24.18 31.79
CA ASP A 389 0.90 25.17 31.03
C ASP A 389 -0.06 24.55 30.00
N GLY A 390 -0.11 23.22 29.90
CA GLY A 390 -0.96 22.50 28.96
C GLY A 390 -0.39 22.36 27.54
N SER A 391 0.86 22.77 27.31
CA SER A 391 1.56 22.56 26.04
C SER A 391 2.16 21.16 25.93
N PRO A 392 2.30 20.57 24.72
CA PRO A 392 3.05 19.32 24.55
C PRO A 392 4.53 19.51 24.94
N SER A 393 5.09 18.57 25.70
CA SER A 393 6.49 18.67 26.15
C SER A 393 7.48 18.56 24.98
N ARG A 394 8.62 19.27 25.03
CA ARG A 394 9.67 19.25 23.98
C ARG A 394 10.21 17.84 23.67
N ALA A 395 10.08 16.87 24.57
CA ALA A 395 10.46 15.48 24.34
C ALA A 395 9.54 14.78 23.31
N ALA A 396 8.27 15.19 23.23
CA ALA A 396 7.28 14.64 22.29
C ALA A 396 7.52 15.03 20.82
N ALA A 397 8.30 16.10 20.59
CA ALA A 397 8.64 16.57 19.25
C ALA A 397 9.91 15.93 18.65
N GLY A 398 10.65 15.11 19.43
CA GLY A 398 12.02 14.68 19.11
C GLY A 398 12.22 13.22 18.68
N PHE A 399 11.18 12.37 18.73
CA PHE A 399 11.31 10.92 18.48
C PHE A 399 10.85 10.51 17.06
N VAL A 400 11.40 11.17 16.04
CA VAL A 400 11.31 10.72 14.64
C VAL A 400 12.74 10.63 14.13
N LEU A 401 13.40 9.47 14.32
CA LEU A 401 14.55 8.95 13.56
C LEU A 401 15.25 7.84 14.38
N LEU A 402 14.76 6.61 14.26
CA LEU A 402 15.62 5.43 14.32
C LEU A 402 15.39 4.69 13.00
N ASP A 403 16.31 4.96 12.08
CA ASP A 403 16.32 4.48 10.69
C ASP A 403 16.81 3.04 10.62
N SER A 404 16.02 2.20 9.95
CA SER A 404 16.39 0.88 9.49
C SER A 404 16.77 0.98 8.00
N ARG A 405 18.05 1.17 7.69
CA ARG A 405 18.61 0.93 6.33
C ARG A 405 20.04 0.35 6.34
N PRO A 406 20.40 -0.47 5.34
CA PRO A 406 21.61 -1.28 5.32
C PRO A 406 22.82 -0.51 4.76
N ARG A 407 23.97 -0.66 5.41
CA ARG A 407 25.25 -0.08 4.97
C ARG A 407 25.75 -0.75 3.68
N ARG A 408 25.75 -0.04 2.55
CA ARG A 408 26.64 -0.35 1.41
C ARG A 408 27.91 0.49 1.50
N ARG A 409 29.05 -0.21 1.52
CA ARG A 409 30.41 0.33 1.40
C ARG A 409 30.56 1.13 0.10
N ARG A 410 31.15 2.34 0.16
CA ARG A 410 32.02 2.87 -0.89
C ARG A 410 33.28 3.45 -0.27
N CYS A 411 34.39 2.90 -0.72
CA CYS A 411 35.74 3.39 -0.52
C CYS A 411 35.90 4.68 -1.34
N ILE A 412 36.33 5.78 -0.70
CA ILE A 412 36.99 6.89 -1.39
C ILE A 412 38.21 7.27 -0.57
N THR A 413 39.37 6.87 -1.08
CA THR A 413 40.69 7.35 -0.69
C THR A 413 40.79 8.83 -1.05
N THR A 414 41.17 9.69 -0.10
CA THR A 414 41.82 10.97 -0.41
C THR A 414 42.98 11.19 0.55
N HIS A 415 44.06 11.68 -0.03
CA HIS A 415 45.40 11.77 0.52
C HIS A 415 45.50 12.63 1.79
N ALA A 416 46.31 12.17 2.72
CA ALA A 416 46.85 12.98 3.79
C ALA A 416 47.80 14.04 3.18
N ASN A 417 47.59 15.30 3.56
CA ASN A 417 48.66 16.28 3.69
C ASN A 417 48.64 16.75 5.15
N VAL A 418 49.80 16.61 5.78
CA VAL A 418 50.09 17.10 7.12
C VAL A 418 50.39 18.59 7.00
N ASP A 419 49.63 19.41 7.72
CA ASP A 419 50.08 20.72 8.19
C ASP A 419 49.44 20.98 9.56
N ASP A 420 50.30 21.32 10.52
CA ASP A 420 49.99 21.57 11.93
C ASP A 420 49.14 22.84 12.10
N GLY A 421 48.04 22.68 12.81
CA GLY A 421 47.14 23.74 13.25
C GLY A 421 45.81 23.12 13.63
N ALA A 422 45.47 23.12 14.92
CA ALA A 422 44.26 22.49 15.45
C ALA A 422 42.98 23.07 14.80
N MET A 423 42.56 22.52 13.66
CA MET A 423 41.27 22.81 13.03
C MET A 423 40.22 21.91 13.66
N SER A 424 39.26 22.52 14.35
CA SER A 424 38.04 21.87 14.84
C SER A 424 37.36 21.14 13.68
N LYS A 425 37.28 19.80 13.74
CA LYS A 425 36.58 18.99 12.75
C LYS A 425 35.09 19.35 12.81
N LYS A 426 34.46 19.67 11.67
CA LYS A 426 33.01 19.89 11.58
C LYS A 426 32.34 18.65 10.97
N VAL A 427 31.24 18.20 11.58
CA VAL A 427 30.44 17.06 11.09
C VAL A 427 29.05 17.59 10.75
N TYR A 428 28.42 17.07 9.70
CA TYR A 428 27.13 17.54 9.22
C TYR A 428 26.14 16.38 9.15
N ASP A 429 24.95 16.55 9.72
CA ASP A 429 23.80 15.74 9.32
C ASP A 429 23.25 16.34 8.04
N ILE A 430 23.12 15.51 7.00
CA ILE A 430 22.54 15.90 5.72
C ILE A 430 21.28 15.06 5.48
N ASP A 431 20.26 15.67 4.90
CA ASP A 431 19.10 14.95 4.43
C ASP A 431 19.40 14.23 3.08
N PRO A 432 18.49 13.40 2.57
CA PRO A 432 18.65 12.77 1.26
C PRO A 432 18.74 13.74 0.07
N ALA A 433 18.36 15.02 0.24
CA ALA A 433 18.54 16.08 -0.75
C ALA A 433 19.94 16.74 -0.68
N GLY A 434 20.74 16.41 0.33
CA GLY A 434 22.05 17.01 0.58
C GLY A 434 21.99 18.31 1.38
N ASP A 435 20.81 18.70 1.88
CA ASP A 435 20.66 19.86 2.76
C ASP A 435 21.24 19.56 4.14
N VAL A 436 22.06 20.47 4.68
CA VAL A 436 22.61 20.36 6.03
C VAL A 436 21.50 20.60 7.05
N LEU A 437 21.15 19.57 7.80
CA LEU A 437 20.16 19.59 8.87
C LEU A 437 20.76 20.05 10.21
N CYS A 438 21.99 19.66 10.48
CA CYS A 438 22.69 19.98 11.72
C CYS A 438 24.19 20.08 11.47
N THR A 439 24.84 21.10 12.02
CA THR A 439 26.31 21.22 12.03
C THR A 439 26.83 20.97 13.44
N TYR A 440 27.75 20.02 13.57
CA TYR A 440 28.45 19.71 14.81
C TYR A 440 29.84 20.34 14.78
N THR A 441 30.17 21.11 15.82
CA THR A 441 31.51 21.67 16.04
C THR A 441 32.13 21.01 17.26
N ASP A 442 33.46 20.81 17.21
CA ASP A 442 34.29 20.34 18.33
C ASP A 442 34.12 18.85 18.73
N VAL A 443 34.43 17.95 17.79
CA VAL A 443 34.28 16.49 17.93
C VAL A 443 35.33 15.84 18.88
N THR A 444 36.02 16.62 19.74
CA THR A 444 37.14 16.12 20.56
C THR A 444 36.94 16.18 22.08
N GLY A 445 35.80 16.69 22.57
CA GLY A 445 35.47 16.73 24.01
C GLY A 445 34.07 16.20 24.33
N GLU A 446 33.86 15.80 25.58
CA GLU A 446 32.74 15.01 26.15
C GLU A 446 31.29 15.55 25.94
N ALA A 447 31.07 16.58 25.10
CA ALA A 447 29.74 17.07 24.75
C ALA A 447 29.67 17.61 23.31
N LEU A 448 28.91 16.95 22.44
CA LEU A 448 28.60 17.41 21.08
C LEU A 448 27.67 18.62 21.11
N ARG A 449 28.15 19.79 20.65
CA ARG A 449 27.29 20.96 20.36
C ARG A 449 26.81 20.90 18.90
N GLY A 450 25.53 20.60 18.71
CA GLY A 450 24.87 20.65 17.41
C GLY A 450 24.06 21.94 17.23
N GLU A 451 24.28 22.63 16.12
CA GLU A 451 23.48 23.78 15.69
C GLU A 451 22.57 23.31 14.55
N LYS A 452 21.24 23.29 14.81
CA LYS A 452 20.24 22.91 13.80
C LYS A 452 20.07 24.04 12.80
N THR A 453 20.03 23.70 11.52
CA THR A 453 19.73 24.67 10.47
C THR A 453 18.24 25.02 10.53
N GLU A 454 17.91 26.29 10.78
CA GLU A 454 16.52 26.74 10.68
C GLU A 454 16.07 26.68 9.21
N VAL A 455 15.05 25.87 8.94
CA VAL A 455 14.45 25.79 7.61
C VAL A 455 13.47 26.96 7.48
N PRO A 456 13.64 27.88 6.50
CA PRO A 456 12.70 28.97 6.31
C PRO A 456 11.29 28.44 6.09
N LEU A 457 10.27 29.14 6.63
CA LEU A 457 8.86 28.75 6.54
C LEU A 457 8.42 28.41 5.11
N ALA A 458 8.90 29.18 4.12
CA ALA A 458 8.62 28.92 2.71
C ALA A 458 9.13 27.54 2.23
N LYS A 459 10.30 27.10 2.70
CA LYS A 459 10.88 25.79 2.38
C LYS A 459 10.17 24.66 3.12
N ALA A 460 9.72 24.89 4.36
CA ALA A 460 8.89 23.95 5.11
C ALA A 460 7.51 23.72 4.46
N ILE A 461 6.87 24.78 3.95
CA ILE A 461 5.62 24.68 3.18
C ILE A 461 5.87 23.87 1.90
N LEU A 462 6.98 24.12 1.19
CA LEU A 462 7.32 23.40 -0.03
C LEU A 462 7.52 21.89 0.22
N TYR A 463 8.15 21.50 1.34
CA TYR A 463 8.30 20.08 1.73
C TYR A 463 6.98 19.38 2.03
N ALA A 464 5.89 20.10 2.34
CA ALA A 464 4.57 19.49 2.46
C ALA A 464 4.09 18.90 1.13
N PHE A 465 4.50 19.50 0.01
CA PHE A 465 4.06 19.16 -1.35
C PHE A 465 5.07 18.38 -2.15
N LEU A 466 6.37 18.41 -1.80
CA LEU A 466 7.40 17.65 -2.51
C LEU A 466 7.80 16.37 -1.73
N PRO A 467 8.21 15.30 -2.42
CA PRO A 467 8.73 14.11 -1.77
C PRO A 467 10.07 14.41 -1.06
N ALA A 468 10.34 13.70 0.04
CA ALA A 468 11.61 13.81 0.75
C ALA A 468 12.78 13.51 -0.19
N GLY A 469 13.86 14.28 -0.08
CA GLY A 469 15.01 14.14 -0.97
C GLY A 469 14.82 14.70 -2.38
N TYR A 470 13.73 15.44 -2.65
CA TYR A 470 13.57 16.16 -3.91
C TYR A 470 14.75 17.14 -4.15
N PRO A 471 15.29 17.24 -5.38
CA PRO A 471 14.82 16.62 -6.62
C PRO A 471 15.35 15.20 -6.89
N HIS A 472 16.24 14.67 -6.05
CA HIS A 472 17.00 13.45 -6.36
C HIS A 472 16.21 12.14 -6.19
N THR A 473 15.06 12.18 -5.51
CA THR A 473 14.21 10.99 -5.28
C THR A 473 13.13 10.80 -6.32
N VAL A 474 13.03 11.71 -7.30
CA VAL A 474 12.11 11.63 -8.44
C VAL A 474 12.83 11.81 -9.77
N THR A 475 12.20 11.41 -10.87
CA THR A 475 12.75 11.68 -12.20
C THR A 475 12.69 13.17 -12.55
N GLU A 476 13.59 13.60 -13.45
CA GLU A 476 13.76 15.02 -13.83
C GLU A 476 12.50 15.65 -14.47
N ASP A 477 11.65 14.83 -15.07
CA ASP A 477 10.39 15.22 -15.71
C ASP A 477 9.21 15.41 -14.73
N TYR A 478 9.37 15.04 -13.45
CA TYR A 478 8.31 15.12 -12.44
C TYR A 478 7.74 16.54 -12.27
N LEU A 479 8.61 17.55 -12.11
CA LEU A 479 8.15 18.91 -11.83
C LEU A 479 7.38 19.51 -13.02
N ALA A 480 7.87 19.25 -14.23
CA ALA A 480 7.19 19.70 -15.45
C ALA A 480 5.81 19.06 -15.57
N TYR A 481 5.71 17.75 -15.34
CA TYR A 481 4.43 17.04 -15.33
C TYR A 481 3.48 17.62 -14.28
N GLN A 482 3.90 17.70 -13.02
CA GLN A 482 3.06 18.16 -11.92
C GLN A 482 2.57 19.61 -12.07
N THR A 483 3.38 20.47 -12.70
CA THR A 483 2.98 21.85 -12.98
C THR A 483 1.79 21.89 -13.94
N PHE A 484 1.87 21.16 -15.05
CA PHE A 484 0.78 21.09 -16.02
C PHE A 484 -0.42 20.32 -15.48
N ASP A 485 -0.21 19.23 -14.75
CA ASP A 485 -1.27 18.45 -14.09
C ASP A 485 -2.05 19.29 -13.07
N SER A 486 -1.37 20.15 -12.31
CA SER A 486 -2.01 21.11 -11.40
C SER A 486 -2.86 22.14 -12.14
N LEU A 487 -2.33 22.75 -13.22
CA LEU A 487 -3.12 23.69 -14.02
C LEU A 487 -4.33 23.03 -14.68
N GLN A 488 -4.17 21.76 -15.07
CA GLN A 488 -5.23 20.91 -15.59
C GLN A 488 -6.32 20.69 -14.52
N ALA A 489 -5.97 20.22 -13.33
CA ALA A 489 -6.92 19.96 -12.23
C ALA A 489 -7.68 21.23 -11.79
N PHE A 490 -7.03 22.39 -11.81
CA PHE A 490 -7.67 23.68 -11.57
C PHE A 490 -8.78 23.97 -12.60
N ALA A 491 -8.48 23.82 -13.90
CA ALA A 491 -9.47 23.99 -14.98
C ALA A 491 -10.66 23.02 -14.83
N SER A 492 -10.34 21.75 -14.55
CA SER A 492 -11.32 20.67 -14.41
C SER A 492 -12.30 20.90 -13.24
N SER A 493 -11.80 21.48 -12.14
CA SER A 493 -12.62 21.81 -10.98
C SER A 493 -13.70 22.84 -11.31
N ILE A 494 -13.37 23.84 -12.15
CA ILE A 494 -14.32 24.87 -12.59
C ILE A 494 -15.33 24.28 -13.57
N THR A 495 -14.88 23.51 -14.58
CA THR A 495 -15.79 22.88 -15.55
C THR A 495 -16.75 21.90 -14.89
N SER A 496 -16.27 21.13 -13.90
CA SER A 496 -17.08 20.20 -13.11
C SER A 496 -18.23 20.89 -12.37
N LEU A 497 -18.00 22.08 -11.81
CA LEU A 497 -19.05 22.86 -11.13
C LEU A 497 -20.11 23.38 -12.11
N LEU A 498 -19.69 23.88 -13.28
CA LEU A 498 -20.61 24.32 -14.34
C LEU A 498 -21.47 23.16 -14.87
N ALA A 499 -20.85 22.00 -15.12
CA ALA A 499 -21.55 20.79 -15.52
C ALA A 499 -22.52 20.30 -14.43
N SER A 500 -22.09 20.31 -13.16
CA SER A 500 -22.92 19.89 -12.02
C SER A 500 -24.19 20.72 -11.87
N ARG A 501 -24.11 22.05 -12.10
CA ARG A 501 -25.30 22.92 -12.13
C ARG A 501 -26.29 22.45 -13.21
N ALA A 502 -25.80 22.19 -14.44
CA ALA A 502 -26.64 21.73 -15.53
C ALA A 502 -27.28 20.36 -15.24
N VAL A 503 -26.55 19.43 -14.61
CA VAL A 503 -27.15 18.13 -14.20
C VAL A 503 -28.28 18.34 -13.19
N LEU A 504 -28.09 19.20 -12.18
CA LEU A 504 -29.13 19.48 -11.18
C LEU A 504 -30.39 20.08 -11.82
N GLU A 505 -30.22 21.07 -12.71
CA GLU A 505 -31.31 21.63 -13.52
C GLU A 505 -31.97 20.55 -14.39
N GLY A 506 -31.16 19.69 -15.03
CA GLY A 506 -31.62 18.56 -15.86
C GLY A 506 -32.43 17.52 -15.09
N LEU A 507 -32.11 17.28 -13.81
CA LEU A 507 -32.88 16.41 -12.91
C LEU A 507 -34.15 17.09 -12.34
N GLY A 508 -34.38 18.35 -12.67
CA GLY A 508 -35.57 19.12 -12.28
C GLY A 508 -35.46 19.81 -10.92
N VAL A 509 -34.25 20.03 -10.41
CA VAL A 509 -34.03 20.89 -9.25
C VAL A 509 -34.42 22.32 -9.63
N GLY A 510 -35.44 22.86 -8.96
CA GLY A 510 -36.02 24.17 -9.26
C GLY A 510 -37.33 24.13 -10.07
N ASP A 511 -37.78 22.96 -10.50
CA ASP A 511 -39.08 22.77 -11.17
C ASP A 511 -40.10 22.14 -10.20
N SER A 512 -41.16 22.87 -9.86
CA SER A 512 -42.22 22.41 -8.95
C SER A 512 -43.04 21.24 -9.50
N SER A 513 -42.94 20.96 -10.81
CA SER A 513 -43.62 19.84 -11.48
C SER A 513 -42.76 18.58 -11.59
N SER A 514 -41.47 18.64 -11.22
CA SER A 514 -40.56 17.50 -11.28
C SER A 514 -40.74 16.55 -10.08
N SER A 515 -40.83 15.25 -10.36
CA SER A 515 -40.91 14.22 -9.32
C SER A 515 -39.52 13.83 -8.82
N PRO A 516 -39.22 13.95 -7.51
CA PRO A 516 -37.97 13.46 -6.93
C PRO A 516 -37.72 11.97 -7.21
N THR A 517 -38.79 11.17 -7.26
CA THR A 517 -38.73 9.74 -7.60
C THR A 517 -38.30 9.53 -9.05
N GLY A 518 -38.80 10.35 -9.99
CA GLY A 518 -38.39 10.30 -11.39
C GLY A 518 -36.90 10.65 -11.57
N ALA A 519 -36.44 11.70 -10.89
CA ALA A 519 -35.02 12.08 -10.87
C ALA A 519 -34.13 10.97 -10.30
N LEU A 520 -34.58 10.30 -9.23
CA LEU A 520 -33.87 9.17 -8.62
C LEU A 520 -33.76 7.97 -9.57
N ILE A 521 -34.85 7.59 -10.25
CA ILE A 521 -34.85 6.49 -11.23
C ILE A 521 -33.89 6.77 -12.38
N LEU A 522 -33.92 8.01 -12.91
CA LEU A 522 -33.03 8.47 -13.98
C LEU A 522 -31.55 8.34 -13.58
N LYS A 523 -31.22 8.76 -12.35
CA LYS A 523 -29.87 8.65 -11.78
C LYS A 523 -29.42 7.20 -11.56
N ILE A 524 -30.25 6.37 -10.91
CA ILE A 524 -29.93 4.96 -10.62
C ILE A 524 -29.70 4.15 -11.91
N THR A 525 -30.49 4.44 -12.95
CA THR A 525 -30.34 3.79 -14.26
C THR A 525 -28.98 4.12 -14.88
N GLY A 526 -28.59 5.40 -14.85
CA GLY A 526 -27.26 5.85 -15.26
C GLY A 526 -26.14 5.16 -14.48
N ASP A 527 -26.24 5.14 -13.15
CA ASP A 527 -25.22 4.56 -12.26
C ASP A 527 -25.04 3.05 -12.48
N THR A 528 -26.12 2.32 -12.75
CA THR A 528 -26.08 0.86 -12.98
C THR A 528 -25.32 0.53 -14.28
N ILE A 529 -25.65 1.21 -15.38
CA ILE A 529 -24.98 0.99 -16.67
C ILE A 529 -23.51 1.41 -16.61
N SER A 530 -23.23 2.51 -15.92
CA SER A 530 -21.88 3.03 -15.67
C SER A 530 -20.97 2.00 -14.98
N ARG A 531 -21.49 1.29 -13.97
CA ARG A 531 -20.76 0.22 -13.27
C ARG A 531 -20.46 -0.98 -14.18
N VAL A 532 -21.40 -1.39 -15.03
CA VAL A 532 -21.16 -2.46 -16.02
C VAL A 532 -20.08 -2.04 -17.02
N ALA A 533 -20.15 -0.80 -17.53
CA ALA A 533 -19.14 -0.25 -18.44
C ALA A 533 -17.74 -0.20 -17.80
N THR A 534 -17.66 0.14 -16.51
CA THR A 534 -16.41 0.11 -15.72
C THR A 534 -15.76 -1.28 -15.77
N ILE A 535 -16.53 -2.33 -15.47
CA ILE A 535 -16.04 -3.72 -15.42
C ILE A 535 -15.59 -4.17 -16.81
N LEU A 536 -16.41 -3.93 -17.84
CA LEU A 536 -16.11 -4.34 -19.21
C LEU A 536 -14.86 -3.63 -19.76
N PHE A 537 -14.71 -2.33 -19.48
CA PHE A 537 -13.55 -1.58 -19.93
C PHE A 537 -12.28 -2.01 -19.21
N ALA A 538 -12.33 -2.19 -17.88
CA ALA A 538 -11.20 -2.70 -17.10
C ALA A 538 -10.75 -4.09 -17.59
N HIS A 539 -11.70 -4.99 -17.85
CA HIS A 539 -11.40 -6.32 -18.39
C HIS A 539 -10.78 -6.26 -19.79
N ARG A 540 -11.32 -5.43 -20.69
CA ARG A 540 -10.89 -5.41 -22.10
C ARG A 540 -9.60 -4.62 -22.32
N MET A 541 -9.41 -3.50 -21.61
CA MET A 541 -8.35 -2.53 -21.86
C MET A 541 -7.29 -2.47 -20.75
N GLY A 542 -7.50 -3.13 -19.60
CA GLY A 542 -6.61 -3.01 -18.44
C GLY A 542 -5.13 -3.26 -18.74
N GLN A 543 -4.83 -4.30 -19.53
CA GLN A 543 -3.44 -4.64 -19.92
C GLN A 543 -2.80 -3.66 -20.91
N ALA A 544 -3.60 -2.83 -21.59
CA ALA A 544 -3.07 -1.82 -22.50
C ALA A 544 -2.75 -0.49 -21.80
N ILE A 545 -3.33 -0.24 -20.62
CA ILE A 545 -3.24 1.08 -19.96
C ILE A 545 -1.82 1.38 -19.48
N GLU A 546 -1.17 0.41 -18.83
CA GLU A 546 0.17 0.62 -18.27
C GLU A 546 1.24 0.87 -19.36
N PRO A 547 1.34 0.03 -20.41
CA PRO A 547 2.28 0.28 -21.52
C PRO A 547 2.04 1.61 -22.25
N GLU A 548 0.77 2.00 -22.37
CA GLU A 548 0.31 3.16 -23.14
C GLU A 548 -0.21 4.29 -22.24
N CYS A 549 0.35 4.42 -21.03
CA CYS A 549 -0.17 5.29 -19.98
C CYS A 549 -0.30 6.75 -20.42
N LYS A 550 0.66 7.29 -21.19
CA LYS A 550 0.61 8.66 -21.72
C LYS A 550 -0.65 8.93 -22.55
N PHE A 551 -1.04 7.98 -23.41
CA PHE A 551 -2.27 8.11 -24.18
C PHE A 551 -3.50 7.96 -23.30
N TYR A 552 -3.56 6.95 -22.43
CA TYR A 552 -4.74 6.72 -21.61
C TYR A 552 -4.95 7.85 -20.58
N ARG A 553 -3.87 8.48 -20.12
CA ARG A 553 -3.93 9.68 -19.29
C ARG A 553 -4.56 10.86 -20.03
N PHE A 554 -4.25 11.03 -21.32
CA PHE A 554 -4.87 12.04 -22.18
C PHE A 554 -6.33 11.68 -22.54
N LEU A 555 -6.57 10.43 -22.93
CA LEU A 555 -7.88 9.93 -23.31
C LEU A 555 -8.89 9.99 -22.16
N ALA A 556 -8.45 9.79 -20.91
CA ALA A 556 -9.31 9.93 -19.74
C ALA A 556 -9.97 11.31 -19.69
N ASP A 557 -9.22 12.37 -19.97
CA ASP A 557 -9.74 13.73 -19.92
C ASP A 557 -10.63 14.06 -21.13
N ILE A 558 -10.37 13.44 -22.30
CA ILE A 558 -11.34 13.49 -23.42
C ILE A 558 -12.69 12.89 -22.98
N PHE A 559 -12.67 11.75 -22.27
CA PHE A 559 -13.90 11.14 -21.76
C PHE A 559 -14.58 12.04 -20.72
N ASN A 560 -13.81 12.61 -19.79
CA ASN A 560 -14.33 13.54 -18.79
C ASN A 560 -15.02 14.75 -19.43
N ASP A 561 -14.32 15.43 -20.34
CA ASP A 561 -14.81 16.67 -20.95
C ASP A 561 -16.01 16.38 -21.84
N SER A 562 -15.98 15.27 -22.59
CA SER A 562 -17.14 14.80 -23.36
C SER A 562 -18.36 14.55 -22.46
N ALA A 563 -18.16 13.96 -21.28
CA ALA A 563 -19.24 13.77 -20.30
C ALA A 563 -19.79 15.11 -19.78
N GLN A 564 -18.90 16.07 -19.49
CA GLN A 564 -19.30 17.42 -19.05
C GLN A 564 -20.08 18.18 -20.13
N PHE A 565 -19.72 18.05 -21.41
CA PHE A 565 -20.50 18.61 -22.50
C PHE A 565 -21.87 17.96 -22.64
N LEU A 566 -21.97 16.64 -22.44
CA LEU A 566 -23.26 15.94 -22.40
C LEU A 566 -24.12 16.44 -21.23
N ASP A 567 -23.54 16.68 -20.07
CA ASP A 567 -24.25 17.24 -18.91
C ASP A 567 -24.89 18.60 -19.21
N LEU A 568 -24.18 19.48 -19.92
CA LEU A 568 -24.69 20.79 -20.32
C LEU A 568 -25.91 20.70 -21.25
N LEU A 569 -26.08 19.58 -21.97
CA LEU A 569 -27.26 19.36 -22.81
C LEU A 569 -28.48 18.91 -22.01
N THR A 570 -28.29 18.32 -20.82
CA THR A 570 -29.37 17.69 -20.05
C THR A 570 -30.57 18.60 -19.73
N PRO A 571 -30.42 19.92 -19.43
CA PRO A 571 -31.57 20.79 -19.16
C PRO A 571 -32.45 21.04 -20.39
N ALA A 572 -31.90 20.92 -21.60
CA ALA A 572 -32.62 21.24 -22.84
C ALA A 572 -33.38 20.04 -23.43
N LEU A 573 -33.26 18.85 -22.83
CA LEU A 573 -33.75 17.61 -23.42
C LEU A 573 -35.05 17.09 -22.77
N PRO A 574 -35.96 16.49 -23.55
CA PRO A 574 -37.09 15.75 -23.02
C PRO A 574 -36.65 14.39 -22.43
N TYR A 575 -37.53 13.72 -21.68
CA TYR A 575 -37.20 12.57 -20.81
C TYR A 575 -36.37 11.45 -21.49
N LEU A 576 -36.80 10.94 -22.66
CA LEU A 576 -36.12 9.81 -23.31
C LEU A 576 -34.72 10.18 -23.85
N PRO A 577 -34.53 11.26 -24.62
CA PRO A 577 -33.19 11.72 -24.99
C PRO A 577 -32.31 12.09 -23.78
N LYS A 578 -32.90 12.69 -22.73
CA LYS A 578 -32.20 13.03 -21.49
C LYS A 578 -31.61 11.79 -20.81
N LEU A 579 -32.38 10.70 -20.71
CA LEU A 579 -31.91 9.43 -20.19
C LEU A 579 -30.71 8.91 -21.00
N GLY A 580 -30.78 8.94 -22.34
CA GLY A 580 -29.66 8.53 -23.20
C GLY A 580 -28.39 9.34 -22.96
N VAL A 581 -28.52 10.66 -22.79
CA VAL A 581 -27.40 11.57 -22.51
C VAL A 581 -26.80 11.32 -21.12
N ILE A 582 -27.61 11.19 -20.08
CA ILE A 582 -27.15 10.91 -18.71
C ILE A 582 -26.40 9.57 -18.65
N VAL A 583 -26.96 8.53 -19.28
CA VAL A 583 -26.30 7.20 -19.35
C VAL A 583 -24.97 7.31 -20.09
N SER A 584 -24.94 8.00 -21.24
CA SER A 584 -23.70 8.18 -22.02
C SER A 584 -22.64 8.95 -21.24
N ALA A 585 -23.03 10.03 -20.55
CA ALA A 585 -22.14 10.79 -19.68
C ALA A 585 -21.63 9.95 -18.50
N GLY A 586 -22.47 9.12 -17.88
CA GLY A 586 -22.07 8.21 -16.80
C GLY A 586 -21.08 7.14 -17.27
N VAL A 587 -21.30 6.56 -18.45
CA VAL A 587 -20.36 5.63 -19.09
C VAL A 587 -19.02 6.33 -19.31
N LEU A 588 -19.00 7.51 -19.94
CA LEU A 588 -17.77 8.26 -20.19
C LEU A 588 -17.00 8.59 -18.90
N ARG A 589 -17.67 9.02 -17.83
CA ARG A 589 -17.01 9.24 -16.52
C ARG A 589 -16.43 7.95 -15.94
N SER A 590 -17.10 6.82 -16.15
CA SER A 590 -16.58 5.51 -15.73
C SER A 590 -15.33 5.11 -16.49
N LEU A 591 -15.32 5.32 -17.81
CA LEU A 591 -14.15 5.10 -18.65
C LEU A 591 -12.99 6.02 -18.25
N CYS A 592 -13.28 7.29 -17.99
CA CYS A 592 -12.33 8.25 -17.43
C CYS A 592 -11.74 7.74 -16.12
N GLY A 593 -12.57 7.33 -15.15
CA GLY A 593 -12.11 6.85 -13.85
C GLY A 593 -11.16 5.66 -13.94
N VAL A 594 -11.42 4.69 -14.81
CA VAL A 594 -10.51 3.54 -15.01
C VAL A 594 -9.21 3.98 -15.70
N ALA A 595 -9.31 4.74 -16.79
CA ALA A 595 -8.16 5.17 -17.56
C ALA A 595 -7.24 6.11 -16.76
N ALA A 596 -7.81 7.10 -16.05
CA ALA A 596 -7.07 8.07 -15.23
C ALA A 596 -6.34 7.37 -14.08
N ASN A 597 -7.03 6.54 -13.29
CA ASN A 597 -6.41 5.91 -12.11
C ASN A 597 -5.30 4.92 -12.49
N ALA A 598 -5.52 4.08 -13.50
CA ALA A 598 -4.52 3.10 -13.93
C ALA A 598 -3.32 3.77 -14.62
N SER A 599 -3.55 4.78 -15.47
CA SER A 599 -2.44 5.52 -16.10
C SER A 599 -1.65 6.38 -15.09
N LYS A 600 -2.32 7.00 -14.11
CA LYS A 600 -1.68 7.71 -13.00
C LYS A 600 -0.77 6.78 -12.21
N ALA A 601 -1.24 5.58 -11.85
CA ALA A 601 -0.41 4.61 -11.14
C ALA A 601 0.89 4.27 -11.90
N SER A 602 0.83 4.09 -13.22
CA SER A 602 2.01 3.86 -14.06
C SER A 602 2.95 5.08 -14.13
N LEU A 603 2.40 6.30 -14.17
CA LEU A 603 3.19 7.53 -14.16
C LEU A 603 3.87 7.76 -12.80
N SER A 604 3.16 7.60 -11.69
CA SER A 604 3.74 7.70 -10.35
C SER A 604 4.84 6.65 -10.13
N ALA A 605 4.67 5.43 -10.67
CA ALA A 605 5.72 4.41 -10.65
C ALA A 605 6.95 4.82 -11.47
N HIS A 606 6.78 5.49 -12.62
CA HIS A 606 7.88 6.05 -13.41
C HIS A 606 8.63 7.16 -12.66
N PHE A 607 7.89 8.06 -11.99
CA PHE A 607 8.47 9.18 -11.26
C PHE A 607 9.26 8.75 -10.01
N ALA A 608 8.92 7.65 -9.36
CA ALA A 608 9.59 7.17 -8.16
C ALA A 608 10.96 6.52 -8.47
N LEU A 609 12.05 7.04 -7.89
CA LEU A 609 13.41 6.50 -8.10
C LEU A 609 13.94 5.64 -6.95
N THR A 610 13.45 5.83 -5.73
CA THR A 610 14.11 5.29 -4.51
C THR A 610 13.21 4.36 -3.70
N GLY A 611 12.20 3.76 -4.34
CA GLY A 611 11.17 2.99 -3.64
C GLY A 611 10.19 3.89 -2.85
N ASN A 612 10.15 5.18 -3.18
CA ASN A 612 9.35 6.23 -2.56
C ASN A 612 7.93 6.38 -3.16
N LEU A 613 7.43 5.36 -3.88
CA LEU A 613 6.15 5.43 -4.59
C LEU A 613 4.96 5.80 -3.68
N ALA A 614 4.91 5.23 -2.46
CA ALA A 614 3.83 5.52 -1.52
C ALA A 614 3.86 6.97 -0.99
N GLU A 615 5.06 7.49 -0.72
CA GLU A 615 5.24 8.88 -0.30
C GLU A 615 4.91 9.84 -1.44
N LEU A 616 5.44 9.56 -2.64
CA LEU A 616 5.15 10.32 -3.85
C LEU A 616 3.64 10.43 -4.08
N ASN A 617 2.90 9.31 -4.02
CA ASN A 617 1.45 9.31 -4.17
C ASN A 617 0.74 10.17 -3.11
N ALA A 618 1.23 10.17 -1.86
CA ALA A 618 0.67 11.01 -0.80
C ALA A 618 0.91 12.51 -1.05
N LYS A 619 2.09 12.86 -1.58
CA LYS A 619 2.44 14.23 -1.96
C LYS A 619 1.66 14.71 -3.17
N GLU A 620 1.53 13.89 -4.20
CA GLU A 620 0.67 14.15 -5.37
C GLU A 620 -0.80 14.35 -4.95
N ALA A 621 -1.34 13.52 -4.06
CA ALA A 621 -2.70 13.71 -3.53
C ALA A 621 -2.86 15.04 -2.77
N SER A 622 -1.83 15.48 -2.06
CA SER A 622 -1.83 16.77 -1.34
C SER A 622 -1.81 17.96 -2.32
N GLN A 623 -1.00 17.86 -3.38
CA GLN A 623 -0.97 18.84 -4.48
C GLN A 623 -2.34 18.95 -5.16
N GLU A 624 -2.92 17.82 -5.56
CA GLU A 624 -4.23 17.73 -6.20
C GLU A 624 -5.34 18.31 -5.31
N THR A 625 -5.29 18.04 -4.01
CA THR A 625 -6.28 18.55 -3.04
C THR A 625 -6.26 20.07 -2.95
N VAL A 626 -5.07 20.68 -2.79
CA VAL A 626 -4.95 22.13 -2.66
C VAL A 626 -5.38 22.83 -3.95
N VAL A 627 -4.96 22.31 -5.10
CA VAL A 627 -5.34 22.84 -6.41
C VAL A 627 -6.85 22.74 -6.64
N SER A 628 -7.46 21.60 -6.27
CA SER A 628 -8.91 21.40 -6.39
C SER A 628 -9.70 22.34 -5.47
N LEU A 629 -9.22 22.60 -4.25
CA LEU A 629 -9.83 23.59 -3.36
C LEU A 629 -9.80 24.99 -3.97
N MET A 630 -8.67 25.40 -4.52
CA MET A 630 -8.54 26.69 -5.23
C MET A 630 -9.48 26.75 -6.44
N GLY A 631 -9.54 25.68 -7.23
CA GLY A 631 -10.42 25.56 -8.38
C GLY A 631 -11.90 25.61 -8.00
N MET A 632 -12.30 24.95 -6.90
CA MET A 632 -13.68 25.01 -6.39
C MET A 632 -14.06 26.40 -5.87
N LEU A 633 -13.17 27.08 -5.16
CA LEU A 633 -13.39 28.47 -4.70
C LEU A 633 -13.58 29.42 -5.89
N ALA A 634 -12.69 29.36 -6.88
CA ALA A 634 -12.81 30.12 -8.11
C ALA A 634 -14.08 29.76 -8.88
N GLY A 635 -14.37 28.47 -9.04
CA GLY A 635 -15.54 27.97 -9.75
C GLY A 635 -16.86 28.37 -9.07
N THR A 636 -16.92 28.43 -7.74
CA THR A 636 -18.10 28.91 -7.01
C THR A 636 -18.40 30.38 -7.34
N LEU A 637 -17.37 31.20 -7.45
CA LEU A 637 -17.50 32.59 -7.88
C LEU A 637 -17.98 32.69 -9.34
N VAL A 638 -17.40 31.87 -10.23
CA VAL A 638 -17.78 31.78 -11.65
C VAL A 638 -19.24 31.36 -11.81
N VAL A 639 -19.68 30.30 -11.12
CA VAL A 639 -21.08 29.80 -11.16
C VAL A 639 -22.06 30.88 -10.69
N ARG A 640 -21.67 31.72 -9.72
CA ARG A 640 -22.48 32.84 -9.23
C ARG A 640 -22.54 34.02 -10.20
N MET A 641 -21.46 34.29 -10.93
CA MET A 641 -21.37 35.46 -11.83
C MET A 641 -21.89 35.17 -13.25
N VAL A 642 -21.86 33.91 -13.67
CA VAL A 642 -22.21 33.50 -15.04
C VAL A 642 -23.48 32.65 -15.01
N GLU A 643 -24.61 33.27 -15.36
CA GLU A 643 -25.91 32.62 -15.45
C GLU A 643 -26.39 32.41 -16.89
N ASP A 644 -25.90 33.20 -17.83
CA ASP A 644 -26.29 33.12 -19.24
C ASP A 644 -25.75 31.84 -19.90
N LYS A 645 -26.64 31.10 -20.58
CA LYS A 645 -26.31 29.79 -21.18
C LYS A 645 -25.23 29.90 -22.26
N GLN A 646 -25.27 30.93 -23.11
CA GLN A 646 -24.27 31.09 -24.18
C GLN A 646 -22.88 31.34 -23.58
N THR A 647 -22.82 32.16 -22.54
CA THR A 647 -21.61 32.45 -21.79
C THR A 647 -21.06 31.20 -21.09
N VAL A 648 -21.91 30.36 -20.48
CA VAL A 648 -21.50 29.07 -19.91
C VAL A 648 -20.89 28.14 -20.96
N TRP A 649 -21.51 28.03 -22.14
CA TRP A 649 -20.99 27.19 -23.24
C TRP A 649 -19.64 27.70 -23.77
N LEU A 650 -19.49 29.01 -24.00
CA LEU A 650 -18.21 29.60 -24.43
C LEU A 650 -17.11 29.37 -23.38
N LEU A 651 -17.44 29.57 -22.11
CA LEU A 651 -16.53 29.35 -21.00
C LEU A 651 -16.14 27.87 -20.85
N MET A 652 -17.10 26.94 -21.02
CA MET A 652 -16.84 25.50 -21.00
C MET A 652 -15.87 25.10 -22.13
N VAL A 653 -16.09 25.59 -23.35
CA VAL A 653 -15.19 25.31 -24.49
C VAL A 653 -13.77 25.83 -24.22
N PHE A 654 -13.65 27.05 -23.69
CA PHE A 654 -12.36 27.62 -23.34
C PHE A 654 -11.65 26.81 -22.24
N LEU A 655 -12.33 26.50 -21.13
CA LEU A 655 -11.77 25.77 -20.01
C LEU A 655 -11.45 24.32 -20.35
N ALA A 656 -12.28 23.63 -21.13
CA ALA A 656 -12.00 22.28 -21.64
C ALA A 656 -10.81 22.29 -22.61
N GLY A 657 -10.70 23.32 -23.46
CA GLY A 657 -9.51 23.52 -24.31
C GLY A 657 -8.23 23.71 -23.50
N MET A 658 -8.30 24.52 -22.43
CA MET A 658 -7.18 24.69 -21.48
C MET A 658 -6.86 23.38 -20.75
N HIS A 659 -7.87 22.67 -20.27
CA HIS A 659 -7.77 21.37 -19.59
C HIS A 659 -7.01 20.35 -20.45
N LEU A 660 -7.46 20.14 -21.70
CA LEU A 660 -6.80 19.22 -22.63
C LEU A 660 -5.41 19.70 -23.04
N MET A 661 -5.20 21.01 -23.25
CA MET A 661 -3.87 21.53 -23.58
C MET A 661 -2.87 21.28 -22.45
N MET A 662 -3.27 21.52 -21.19
CA MET A 662 -2.41 21.27 -20.03
C MET A 662 -2.09 19.79 -19.88
N ASN A 663 -3.08 18.88 -20.02
CA ASN A 663 -2.80 17.45 -20.00
C ASN A 663 -1.85 17.04 -21.15
N TYR A 664 -2.08 17.54 -22.37
CA TYR A 664 -1.18 17.28 -23.51
C TYR A 664 0.27 17.67 -23.19
N GLN A 665 0.48 18.86 -22.64
CA GLN A 665 1.82 19.30 -22.22
C GLN A 665 2.38 18.46 -21.06
N ALA A 666 1.55 18.09 -20.09
CA ALA A 666 1.93 17.21 -18.98
C ALA A 666 2.46 15.89 -19.52
N VAL A 667 1.67 15.14 -20.30
CA VAL A 667 2.11 13.85 -20.85
C VAL A 667 3.27 14.02 -21.82
N ARG A 668 3.35 15.10 -22.60
CA ARG A 668 4.52 15.35 -23.47
C ARG A 668 5.82 15.54 -22.71
N SER A 669 5.79 16.08 -21.49
CA SER A 669 6.98 16.24 -20.65
C SER A 669 7.55 14.91 -20.14
N VAL A 670 6.74 13.85 -20.08
CA VAL A 670 7.13 12.55 -19.50
C VAL A 670 8.07 11.76 -20.43
N ARG A 671 9.21 11.36 -19.89
CA ARG A 671 10.32 10.63 -20.54
C ARG A 671 10.37 9.18 -20.06
N MET A 672 9.34 8.40 -20.43
CA MET A 672 9.22 6.98 -20.04
C MET A 672 10.46 6.16 -20.43
N ARG A 673 10.93 5.31 -19.50
CA ARG A 673 12.06 4.38 -19.71
C ARG A 673 11.66 3.00 -20.23
N THR A 674 10.36 2.70 -20.25
CA THR A 674 9.84 1.42 -20.76
C THR A 674 9.57 1.49 -22.26
N LEU A 675 9.86 0.41 -22.99
CA LEU A 675 9.67 0.35 -24.45
C LEU A 675 8.27 -0.19 -24.82
N ASN A 676 7.32 0.72 -25.06
CA ASN A 676 6.09 0.34 -25.77
C ASN A 676 6.39 0.20 -27.28
N ARG A 677 5.40 -0.23 -28.06
CA ARG A 677 5.57 -0.47 -29.52
C ARG A 677 6.08 0.75 -30.27
N GLN A 678 5.56 1.93 -29.94
CA GLN A 678 5.94 3.16 -30.61
C GLN A 678 7.37 3.59 -30.29
N ARG A 679 7.75 3.58 -29.00
CA ARG A 679 9.11 3.92 -28.55
C ARG A 679 10.13 2.91 -29.08
N ALA A 680 9.80 1.62 -29.06
CA ALA A 680 10.63 0.58 -29.67
C ALA A 680 10.84 0.82 -31.17
N THR A 681 9.78 1.09 -31.94
CA THR A 681 9.90 1.40 -33.37
C THR A 681 10.77 2.64 -33.61
N ILE A 682 10.61 3.72 -32.83
CA ILE A 682 11.41 4.94 -32.97
C ILE A 682 12.91 4.64 -32.76
N VAL A 683 13.25 3.90 -31.71
CA VAL A 683 14.65 3.61 -31.35
C VAL A 683 15.28 2.61 -32.33
N PHE A 684 14.55 1.56 -32.69
CA PHE A 684 15.02 0.58 -33.69
C PHE A 684 15.18 1.21 -35.07
N ARG A 685 14.29 2.12 -35.45
CA ARG A 685 14.43 2.86 -36.70
C ARG A 685 15.69 3.73 -36.72
N ALA A 686 15.97 4.44 -35.63
CA ALA A 686 17.19 5.24 -35.51
C ALA A 686 18.47 4.39 -35.58
N TRP A 687 18.44 3.19 -34.99
CA TRP A 687 19.53 2.23 -35.11
C TRP A 687 19.75 1.76 -36.55
N LEU A 688 18.67 1.41 -37.27
CA LEU A 688 18.77 0.96 -38.67
C LEU A 688 19.22 2.07 -39.61
N ASP A 689 18.81 3.31 -39.39
CA ASP A 689 19.18 4.45 -40.25
C ASP A 689 20.59 4.99 -39.97
N HIS A 690 21.06 4.96 -38.72
CA HIS A 690 22.25 5.71 -38.30
C HIS A 690 23.22 4.93 -37.40
N GLY A 691 22.88 3.70 -36.98
CA GLY A 691 23.69 2.91 -36.05
C GLY A 691 23.75 3.50 -34.64
N VAL A 692 22.80 4.36 -34.25
CA VAL A 692 22.76 5.00 -32.93
C VAL A 692 21.48 4.65 -32.18
N VAL A 693 21.61 4.47 -30.87
CA VAL A 693 20.46 4.28 -29.97
C VAL A 693 20.06 5.64 -29.38
N LEU A 694 18.79 6.01 -29.54
CA LEU A 694 18.24 7.22 -28.93
C LEU A 694 18.03 7.01 -27.43
N THR A 695 18.29 8.06 -26.65
CA THR A 695 17.95 8.11 -25.22
C THR A 695 16.43 8.22 -25.01
N PRO A 696 15.90 7.89 -23.81
CA PRO A 696 14.49 8.08 -23.47
C PRO A 696 13.96 9.49 -23.76
N ALA A 697 14.77 10.53 -23.50
CA ALA A 697 14.41 11.92 -23.80
C ALA A 697 14.23 12.18 -25.30
N GLN A 698 15.20 11.76 -26.12
CA GLN A 698 15.15 11.93 -27.58
C GLN A 698 14.02 11.13 -28.23
N ALA A 699 13.72 9.93 -27.71
CA ALA A 699 12.59 9.14 -28.17
C ALA A 699 11.25 9.77 -27.77
N ALA A 700 11.15 10.31 -26.55
CA ALA A 700 9.95 11.03 -26.10
C ALA A 700 9.65 12.24 -26.99
N ASP A 701 10.65 12.99 -27.45
CA ASP A 701 10.46 14.13 -28.37
C ASP A 701 9.79 13.73 -29.69
N ARG A 702 10.07 12.51 -30.17
CA ARG A 702 9.55 11.96 -31.44
C ARG A 702 8.24 11.16 -31.27
N GLU A 703 7.86 10.84 -30.03
CA GLU A 703 6.65 10.08 -29.72
C GLU A 703 5.38 10.90 -30.02
N SER A 704 4.36 10.28 -30.63
CA SER A 704 3.06 10.91 -30.83
C SER A 704 2.06 10.43 -29.81
N ILE A 705 1.41 11.35 -29.10
CA ILE A 705 0.35 11.02 -28.13
C ILE A 705 -0.93 10.55 -28.81
N LEU A 706 -1.30 11.16 -29.96
CA LEU A 706 -2.63 11.01 -30.57
C LEU A 706 -2.64 10.42 -31.98
N LEU A 707 -1.65 10.74 -32.82
CA LEU A 707 -1.81 10.69 -34.29
C LEU A 707 -1.24 9.43 -34.93
N ARG A 708 -0.23 8.78 -34.33
CA ARG A 708 0.39 7.57 -34.89
C ARG A 708 -0.14 6.32 -34.19
N GLY A 709 -0.67 5.39 -34.98
CA GLY A 709 -1.19 4.11 -34.52
C GLY A 709 -0.11 3.27 -33.83
N ARG A 710 -0.49 2.64 -32.73
CA ARG A 710 0.41 1.81 -31.91
C ARG A 710 0.63 0.47 -32.58
N GLY A 711 1.74 0.38 -33.30
CA GLY A 711 2.06 -0.73 -34.19
C GLY A 711 2.37 -0.29 -35.62
N ASN A 712 2.25 0.99 -35.94
CA ASN A 712 2.66 1.51 -37.24
C ASN A 712 4.17 1.32 -37.44
N ILE A 713 4.53 0.74 -38.57
CA ILE A 713 5.89 0.50 -39.05
C ILE A 713 5.95 0.88 -40.53
N GLU A 714 7.13 1.26 -41.02
CA GLU A 714 7.29 1.77 -42.37
C GLU A 714 8.61 1.31 -43.01
N SER A 715 8.61 1.24 -44.33
CA SER A 715 9.80 0.92 -45.11
C SER A 715 10.87 1.99 -45.03
N LYS A 716 12.08 1.68 -45.50
CA LYS A 716 13.20 2.61 -45.47
C LYS A 716 12.85 3.99 -46.02
N THR A 717 12.14 4.08 -47.14
CA THR A 717 11.77 5.39 -47.74
C THR A 717 10.44 5.94 -47.21
N GLY A 718 9.67 5.14 -46.48
CA GLY A 718 8.31 5.48 -46.05
C GLY A 718 7.24 5.31 -47.14
N GLU A 719 7.61 4.81 -48.34
CA GLU A 719 6.70 4.50 -49.44
C GLU A 719 5.68 3.41 -49.05
N TYR A 720 6.12 2.41 -48.28
CA TYR A 720 5.26 1.35 -47.78
C TYR A 720 4.99 1.54 -46.30
N ARG A 721 3.71 1.53 -45.93
CA ARG A 721 3.27 1.67 -44.54
C ARG A 721 2.56 0.42 -44.09
N GLY A 722 2.85 -0.02 -42.87
CA GLY A 722 2.20 -1.17 -42.31
C GLY A 722 1.91 -1.08 -40.84
N PHE A 723 1.25 -2.12 -40.34
CA PHE A 723 0.87 -2.25 -38.96
C PHE A 723 1.28 -3.62 -38.44
N CYS A 724 1.85 -3.65 -37.23
CA CYS A 724 2.21 -4.87 -36.53
C CYS A 724 1.49 -4.97 -35.18
N ASP A 725 1.02 -6.17 -34.84
CA ASP A 725 0.56 -6.51 -33.50
C ASP A 725 0.99 -7.91 -33.04
N PHE A 726 0.73 -8.17 -31.75
CA PHE A 726 0.84 -9.50 -31.16
C PHE A 726 -0.52 -10.20 -31.22
N GLY A 727 -0.51 -11.48 -31.56
CA GLY A 727 -1.69 -12.34 -31.64
C GLY A 727 -1.36 -13.81 -31.38
N THR A 728 -2.30 -14.67 -31.72
CA THR A 728 -2.13 -16.12 -31.58
C THR A 728 -1.58 -16.75 -32.86
N TYR A 729 -1.09 -17.99 -32.75
CA TYR A 729 -0.72 -18.76 -33.95
C TYR A 729 -1.93 -19.00 -34.87
N ALA A 730 -3.13 -19.17 -34.30
CA ALA A 730 -4.36 -19.27 -35.07
C ALA A 730 -4.66 -17.97 -35.84
N ASP A 731 -4.40 -16.81 -35.24
CA ASP A 731 -4.55 -15.51 -35.90
C ASP A 731 -3.59 -15.34 -37.09
N ILE A 732 -2.41 -15.95 -37.02
CA ILE A 732 -1.48 -16.03 -38.14
C ILE A 732 -1.98 -17.02 -39.19
N ARG A 733 -2.43 -18.21 -38.80
CA ARG A 733 -2.83 -19.29 -39.72
C ARG A 733 -4.18 -19.10 -40.41
N SER A 734 -5.16 -18.49 -39.74
CA SER A 734 -6.54 -18.40 -40.23
C SER A 734 -6.86 -17.09 -40.96
N TRP A 735 -6.11 -16.02 -40.72
CA TRP A 735 -6.41 -14.73 -41.33
C TRP A 735 -5.87 -14.67 -42.77
N ASN A 736 -6.79 -14.68 -43.75
CA ASN A 736 -6.45 -14.56 -45.17
C ASN A 736 -7.40 -13.58 -45.88
N PRO A 737 -7.20 -12.26 -45.72
CA PRO A 737 -8.04 -11.27 -46.38
C PRO A 737 -7.90 -11.35 -47.90
N ARG A 738 -9.01 -11.31 -48.63
CA ARG A 738 -9.02 -11.39 -50.10
C ARG A 738 -8.12 -10.32 -50.72
N GLY A 739 -7.22 -10.75 -51.61
CA GLY A 739 -6.34 -9.88 -52.38
C GLY A 739 -5.05 -9.45 -51.65
N TYR A 740 -4.71 -10.06 -50.52
CA TYR A 740 -3.40 -9.94 -49.90
C TYR A 740 -2.54 -11.16 -50.23
N HIS A 741 -1.25 -10.93 -50.49
CA HIS A 741 -0.26 -12.01 -50.48
C HIS A 741 0.20 -12.25 -49.06
N ARG A 742 0.45 -13.51 -48.70
CA ARG A 742 0.77 -13.94 -47.34
C ARG A 742 2.09 -14.70 -47.29
N TYR A 743 2.88 -14.42 -46.26
CA TYR A 743 4.15 -15.09 -45.95
C TYR A 743 4.20 -15.40 -44.46
N ASP A 744 4.63 -16.62 -44.11
CA ASP A 744 4.81 -17.03 -42.72
C ASP A 744 6.28 -17.35 -42.49
N LEU A 745 6.85 -16.79 -41.42
CA LEU A 745 8.20 -17.05 -40.97
C LEU A 745 8.16 -17.71 -39.59
N GLU A 746 8.99 -18.73 -39.40
CA GLU A 746 9.21 -19.38 -38.12
C GLU A 746 10.62 -19.04 -37.61
N ALA A 747 10.69 -18.32 -36.49
CA ALA A 747 11.92 -18.03 -35.77
C ALA A 747 12.01 -18.89 -34.49
N PRO A 748 13.19 -19.05 -33.86
CA PRO A 748 13.32 -19.81 -32.61
C PRO A 748 12.37 -19.34 -31.49
N GLY A 749 12.13 -18.04 -31.39
CA GLY A 749 11.31 -17.44 -30.34
C GLY A 749 9.87 -17.05 -30.73
N TYR A 750 9.50 -17.03 -32.01
CA TYR A 750 8.19 -16.54 -32.43
C TYR A 750 7.81 -17.03 -33.85
N PHE A 751 6.55 -16.87 -34.20
CA PHE A 751 6.05 -16.94 -35.57
C PHE A 751 5.67 -15.53 -36.05
N LEU A 752 5.97 -15.22 -37.30
CA LEU A 752 5.62 -13.95 -37.95
C LEU A 752 4.79 -14.23 -39.20
N GLY A 753 3.58 -13.68 -39.25
CA GLY A 753 2.79 -13.59 -40.48
C GLY A 753 2.95 -12.21 -41.11
N VAL A 754 3.14 -12.15 -42.42
CA VAL A 754 3.22 -10.92 -43.21
C VAL A 754 2.19 -10.98 -44.32
N TRP A 755 1.34 -9.95 -44.42
CA TRP A 755 0.35 -9.79 -45.48
C TRP A 755 0.57 -8.47 -46.17
N HIS A 756 0.54 -8.42 -47.51
CA HIS A 756 0.65 -7.15 -48.21
C HIS A 756 -0.30 -7.01 -49.40
N ARG A 757 -0.67 -5.75 -49.68
CA ARG A 757 -1.48 -5.36 -50.82
C ARG A 757 -1.16 -3.91 -51.21
N GLY A 758 -0.62 -3.71 -52.42
CA GLY A 758 -0.21 -2.39 -52.88
C GLY A 758 0.85 -1.76 -51.97
N GLY A 759 0.71 -0.47 -51.65
CA GLY A 759 1.61 0.29 -50.75
C GLY A 759 1.40 0.02 -49.26
N SER A 760 0.70 -1.04 -48.88
CA SER A 760 0.40 -1.35 -47.48
C SER A 760 0.68 -2.81 -47.12
N PHE A 761 1.15 -3.02 -45.89
CA PHE A 761 1.39 -4.35 -45.34
C PHE A 761 0.92 -4.47 -43.88
N TYR A 762 0.73 -5.69 -43.43
CA TYR A 762 0.33 -6.02 -42.08
C TYR A 762 1.22 -7.15 -41.58
N MET A 763 1.63 -7.09 -40.33
CA MET A 763 2.48 -8.09 -39.68
C MET A 763 1.83 -8.54 -38.38
N ARG A 764 2.00 -9.82 -38.03
CA ARG A 764 1.52 -10.34 -36.75
C ARG A 764 2.52 -11.29 -36.14
N LEU A 765 2.81 -11.07 -34.86
CA LEU A 765 3.75 -11.87 -34.07
C LEU A 765 2.98 -12.80 -33.13
N ALA A 766 3.36 -14.08 -33.09
CA ALA A 766 2.91 -15.04 -32.07
C ALA A 766 4.13 -15.62 -31.36
N LEU A 767 4.31 -15.31 -30.08
CA LEU A 767 5.49 -15.69 -29.30
C LEU A 767 5.43 -17.18 -28.92
N LYS A 768 6.56 -17.89 -29.03
CA LYS A 768 6.69 -19.28 -28.57
C LYS A 768 6.92 -19.34 -27.06
N GLU A 769 6.54 -20.44 -26.42
CA GLU A 769 6.91 -20.67 -25.03
C GLU A 769 8.43 -20.92 -24.90
N SER A 770 9.07 -20.31 -23.90
CA SER A 770 10.50 -20.53 -23.66
C SER A 770 10.73 -21.89 -23.01
N SER A 771 11.50 -22.76 -23.65
CA SER A 771 11.90 -24.06 -23.11
C SER A 771 12.96 -23.89 -22.01
N GLY A 772 12.51 -23.73 -20.76
CA GLY A 772 13.41 -23.68 -19.61
C GLY A 772 12.69 -23.79 -18.26
N GLY A 773 12.83 -24.94 -17.60
CA GLY A 773 12.43 -25.13 -16.20
C GLY A 773 13.32 -24.33 -15.26
N GLY A 774 12.83 -23.19 -14.76
CA GLY A 774 13.54 -22.34 -13.82
C GLY A 774 12.60 -21.36 -13.10
N ASN A 775 13.02 -20.92 -11.92
CA ASN A 775 12.28 -20.05 -11.00
C ASN A 775 11.56 -18.87 -11.69
N HIS A 776 10.33 -18.59 -11.23
CA HIS A 776 9.41 -17.60 -11.82
C HIS A 776 9.98 -16.17 -11.94
N SER A 777 10.95 -15.74 -11.12
CA SER A 777 11.55 -14.39 -11.22
C SER A 777 12.52 -14.23 -12.40
N SER A 778 13.04 -15.34 -12.95
CA SER A 778 13.91 -15.36 -14.14
C SER A 778 13.13 -15.43 -15.46
N ASN A 779 11.82 -15.67 -15.39
CA ASN A 779 10.96 -15.85 -16.57
C ASN A 779 10.40 -14.52 -17.10
N THR A 780 10.25 -13.50 -16.26
CA THR A 780 9.70 -12.19 -16.66
C THR A 780 10.67 -11.43 -17.57
N GLY A 781 11.95 -11.35 -17.18
CA GLY A 781 13.00 -10.71 -17.99
C GLY A 781 13.20 -11.42 -19.33
N LYS A 782 13.21 -12.76 -19.34
CA LYS A 782 13.29 -13.57 -20.57
C LYS A 782 12.10 -13.33 -21.51
N ALA A 783 10.89 -13.20 -20.98
CA ALA A 783 9.70 -12.92 -21.78
C ALA A 783 9.72 -11.50 -22.38
N ALA A 784 10.20 -10.50 -21.64
CA ALA A 784 10.36 -9.13 -22.15
C ALA A 784 11.38 -9.07 -23.29
N HIS A 785 12.54 -9.72 -23.12
CA HIS A 785 13.57 -9.82 -24.16
C HIS A 785 13.06 -10.52 -25.42
N GLN A 786 12.31 -11.62 -25.27
CA GLN A 786 11.75 -12.35 -26.40
C GLN A 786 10.76 -11.50 -27.21
N ALA A 787 9.86 -10.75 -26.53
CA ALA A 787 8.92 -9.85 -27.18
C ALA A 787 9.64 -8.71 -27.91
N LEU A 788 10.71 -8.18 -27.30
CA LEU A 788 11.54 -7.11 -27.87
C LEU A 788 12.30 -7.59 -29.11
N SER A 789 12.88 -8.80 -29.08
CA SER A 789 13.53 -9.40 -30.25
C SER A 789 12.57 -9.58 -31.42
N ALA A 790 11.38 -10.14 -31.14
CA ALA A 790 10.35 -10.32 -32.16
C ALA A 790 9.89 -8.99 -32.77
N TRP A 791 9.76 -7.94 -31.94
CA TRP A 791 9.40 -6.60 -32.42
C TRP A 791 10.51 -5.97 -33.27
N PHE A 792 11.77 -6.14 -32.86
CA PHE A 792 12.92 -5.65 -33.64
C PHE A 792 12.98 -6.27 -35.02
N ASP A 793 12.82 -7.60 -35.11
CA ASP A 793 12.79 -8.30 -36.39
C ASP A 793 11.62 -7.82 -37.26
N ALA A 794 10.44 -7.59 -36.68
CA ALA A 794 9.30 -7.02 -37.42
C ALA A 794 9.60 -5.61 -37.98
N VAL A 795 10.23 -4.73 -37.18
CA VAL A 795 10.66 -3.40 -37.65
C VAL A 795 11.71 -3.52 -38.76
N ASN A 796 12.64 -4.45 -38.66
CA ASN A 796 13.68 -4.66 -39.66
C ASN A 796 13.13 -5.26 -40.96
N HIS A 797 12.19 -6.20 -40.88
CA HIS A 797 11.45 -6.69 -42.05
C HIS A 797 10.67 -5.56 -42.74
N ALA A 798 10.00 -4.69 -41.97
CA ALA A 798 9.35 -3.52 -42.52
C ALA A 798 10.35 -2.59 -43.22
N TYR A 799 11.49 -2.31 -42.58
CA TYR A 799 12.55 -1.45 -43.11
C TYR A 799 13.02 -1.90 -44.50
N HIS A 800 13.23 -3.21 -44.68
CA HIS A 800 13.71 -3.82 -45.93
C HIS A 800 12.59 -4.27 -46.90
N PHE A 801 11.33 -3.92 -46.63
CA PHE A 801 10.17 -4.42 -47.38
C PHE A 801 10.23 -4.09 -48.88
N GLU A 802 10.74 -2.90 -49.23
CA GLU A 802 10.93 -2.48 -50.64
C GLU A 802 11.91 -3.37 -51.41
N SER A 803 13.02 -3.76 -50.77
CA SER A 803 14.02 -4.65 -51.37
C SER A 803 13.43 -6.05 -51.56
N ALA A 804 12.74 -6.56 -50.53
CA ALA A 804 12.06 -7.85 -50.60
C ALA A 804 11.00 -7.91 -51.71
N LEU A 805 10.31 -6.79 -51.99
CA LEU A 805 9.38 -6.67 -53.11
C LEU A 805 10.07 -6.75 -54.48
N LYS A 806 11.24 -6.12 -54.63
CA LYS A 806 12.01 -6.08 -55.89
C LYS A 806 12.62 -7.43 -56.24
N ASP A 807 13.11 -8.16 -55.23
CA ASP A 807 13.80 -9.46 -55.40
C ASP A 807 12.82 -10.65 -55.44
N GLY A 808 11.51 -10.38 -55.30
CA GLY A 808 10.43 -11.36 -55.17
C GLY A 808 10.22 -11.80 -53.72
N LEU A 809 9.04 -11.49 -53.15
CA LEU A 809 8.77 -11.84 -51.73
C LEU A 809 8.81 -13.35 -51.47
N GLN A 810 8.45 -14.16 -52.46
CA GLN A 810 8.37 -15.60 -52.25
C GLN A 810 9.75 -16.21 -52.03
N SER A 811 10.73 -15.90 -52.88
CA SER A 811 12.14 -16.28 -52.68
C SER A 811 12.72 -15.66 -51.40
N HIS A 812 12.29 -14.46 -51.03
CA HIS A 812 12.78 -13.76 -49.85
C HIS A 812 12.46 -14.48 -48.53
N TYR A 813 11.20 -14.87 -48.32
CA TYR A 813 10.74 -15.50 -47.08
C TYR A 813 10.88 -17.03 -47.06
N GLU A 814 11.24 -17.65 -48.19
CA GLU A 814 11.60 -19.09 -48.29
C GLU A 814 13.10 -19.34 -48.02
N ASN A 815 13.95 -18.31 -47.98
CA ASN A 815 15.37 -18.43 -47.61
C ASN A 815 15.55 -18.70 -46.10
N GLU A 816 16.58 -19.47 -45.72
CA GLU A 816 16.90 -19.76 -44.31
C GLU A 816 17.17 -18.50 -43.46
N MET A 817 17.64 -17.40 -44.09
CA MET A 817 17.81 -16.09 -43.45
C MET A 817 17.27 -14.96 -44.35
N PRO A 818 15.97 -14.63 -44.26
CA PRO A 818 15.37 -13.53 -45.04
C PRO A 818 16.00 -12.17 -44.69
N LEU A 819 16.13 -11.21 -45.64
CA LEU A 819 16.57 -9.86 -45.23
C LEU A 819 15.53 -9.28 -44.25
N GLY A 820 16.04 -8.80 -43.12
CA GLY A 820 15.24 -8.41 -41.97
C GLY A 820 15.49 -9.29 -40.74
N TYR A 821 15.94 -10.54 -40.92
CA TYR A 821 16.35 -11.38 -39.80
C TYR A 821 17.75 -10.99 -39.31
N VAL A 822 17.88 -10.81 -38.00
CA VAL A 822 19.14 -10.42 -37.34
C VAL A 822 19.61 -11.57 -36.45
N SER A 823 20.92 -11.83 -36.41
CA SER A 823 21.46 -12.89 -35.53
C SER A 823 21.27 -12.52 -34.05
N GLU A 824 21.20 -13.52 -33.18
CA GLU A 824 21.05 -13.26 -31.73
C GLU A 824 22.22 -12.45 -31.15
N GLU A 825 23.43 -12.60 -31.67
CA GLU A 825 24.59 -11.78 -31.29
C GLU A 825 24.39 -10.29 -31.61
N GLN A 826 23.84 -9.98 -32.78
CA GLN A 826 23.53 -8.61 -33.19
C GLN A 826 22.38 -8.03 -32.36
N LYS A 827 21.37 -8.84 -32.00
CA LYS A 827 20.28 -8.44 -31.08
C LYS A 827 20.81 -8.14 -29.67
N GLN A 828 21.74 -8.95 -29.17
CA GLN A 828 22.39 -8.68 -27.88
C GLN A 828 23.18 -7.37 -27.89
N SER A 829 23.84 -7.03 -29.01
CA SER A 829 24.55 -5.75 -29.17
C SER A 829 23.62 -4.54 -29.06
N ILE A 830 22.48 -4.54 -29.76
CA ILE A 830 21.52 -3.44 -29.67
C ILE A 830 20.85 -3.39 -28.28
N PHE A 831 20.57 -4.52 -27.64
CA PHE A 831 20.00 -4.55 -26.29
C PHE A 831 21.00 -4.03 -25.24
N ALA A 832 22.28 -4.36 -25.37
CA ALA A 832 23.33 -3.77 -24.55
C ALA A 832 23.41 -2.24 -24.75
N ALA A 833 23.29 -1.76 -25.99
CA ALA A 833 23.27 -0.34 -26.31
C ALA A 833 22.01 0.36 -25.76
N LEU A 834 20.84 -0.27 -25.80
CA LEU A 834 19.60 0.21 -25.19
C LEU A 834 19.75 0.36 -23.67
N HIS A 835 20.25 -0.67 -23.00
CA HIS A 835 20.50 -0.62 -21.56
C HIS A 835 21.51 0.48 -21.21
N ALA A 836 22.59 0.62 -21.98
CA ALA A 836 23.57 1.70 -21.80
C ALA A 836 22.98 3.11 -22.01
N ALA A 837 21.99 3.26 -22.90
CA ALA A 837 21.27 4.51 -23.13
C ALA A 837 20.19 4.81 -22.08
N GLY A 838 19.98 3.93 -21.10
CA GLY A 838 19.06 4.13 -19.97
C GLY A 838 17.64 3.57 -20.16
N TRP A 839 17.44 2.64 -21.09
CA TRP A 839 16.17 1.93 -21.27
C TRP A 839 16.01 0.76 -20.29
N ASP A 840 14.79 0.56 -19.80
CA ASP A 840 14.42 -0.62 -19.01
C ASP A 840 13.92 -1.74 -19.94
N LEU A 841 14.67 -2.85 -19.95
CA LEU A 841 14.41 -4.02 -20.80
C LEU A 841 13.75 -5.18 -20.05
N GLU A 842 13.56 -5.05 -18.74
CA GLU A 842 12.97 -6.10 -17.90
C GLU A 842 11.43 -6.02 -17.89
N VAL A 843 10.88 -4.84 -18.17
CA VAL A 843 9.44 -4.60 -18.25
C VAL A 843 8.93 -4.88 -19.65
N ASN A 844 8.05 -5.88 -19.79
CA ASN A 844 7.39 -6.18 -21.05
C ASN A 844 6.22 -5.20 -21.32
N ALA A 845 6.50 -4.12 -22.04
CA ALA A 845 5.52 -3.10 -22.44
C ALA A 845 5.07 -3.22 -23.92
N LEU A 846 5.43 -4.30 -24.62
CA LEU A 846 5.07 -4.50 -26.04
C LEU A 846 3.72 -5.22 -26.19
N GLU A 847 3.41 -6.13 -25.27
CA GLU A 847 2.16 -6.86 -25.23
C GLU A 847 1.07 -6.06 -24.50
N THR A 848 0.06 -5.58 -25.24
CA THR A 848 -1.05 -4.77 -24.68
C THR A 848 -2.34 -5.58 -24.54
N ARG A 849 -2.25 -6.91 -24.66
CA ARG A 849 -3.33 -7.90 -24.59
C ARG A 849 -2.83 -9.10 -23.80
N LEU A 850 -3.73 -10.07 -23.55
CA LEU A 850 -3.40 -11.26 -22.78
C LEU A 850 -2.20 -11.96 -23.43
N PRO A 851 -1.09 -12.17 -22.70
CA PRO A 851 0.11 -12.77 -23.27
C PRO A 851 -0.18 -14.25 -23.55
N ILE A 852 -0.34 -14.58 -24.82
CA ILE A 852 -0.55 -15.96 -25.30
C ILE A 852 0.80 -16.47 -25.81
N ARG A 853 1.13 -17.72 -25.49
CA ARG A 853 2.36 -18.39 -25.95
C ARG A 853 2.03 -19.65 -26.74
N VAL A 854 2.82 -19.91 -27.77
CA VAL A 854 2.68 -21.08 -28.63
C VAL A 854 3.65 -22.15 -28.15
N ARG A 855 3.12 -23.27 -27.67
CA ARG A 855 3.91 -24.47 -27.37
C ARG A 855 3.95 -25.36 -28.61
N VAL A 856 5.16 -25.77 -29.00
CA VAL A 856 5.38 -26.74 -30.10
C VAL A 856 5.71 -28.08 -29.45
N GLY A 857 4.81 -29.07 -29.53
CA GLY A 857 4.95 -30.37 -28.86
C GLY A 857 3.66 -30.83 -28.19
N GLU A 858 3.76 -31.68 -27.16
CA GLU A 858 2.59 -32.16 -26.41
C GLU A 858 1.88 -31.02 -25.68
N GLY A 859 0.57 -30.89 -25.91
CA GLY A 859 -0.28 -29.83 -25.35
C GLY A 859 -0.65 -30.04 -23.88
N GLU A 860 -0.04 -31.02 -23.20
CA GLU A 860 -0.33 -31.30 -21.81
C GLU A 860 0.33 -30.27 -20.90
N LYS A 861 -0.45 -29.74 -19.96
CA LYS A 861 0.07 -28.94 -18.87
C LYS A 861 0.88 -29.88 -17.99
N ASP A 862 2.19 -29.65 -17.86
CA ASP A 862 3.10 -30.47 -17.06
C ASP A 862 2.53 -30.66 -15.64
N SER A 863 1.94 -31.82 -15.41
CA SER A 863 1.19 -32.14 -14.19
C SER A 863 2.13 -32.50 -13.03
N SER A 864 3.44 -32.59 -13.30
CA SER A 864 4.49 -32.86 -12.31
C SER A 864 4.71 -31.72 -11.29
N GLN A 865 4.15 -30.53 -11.51
CA GLN A 865 4.22 -29.40 -10.57
C GLN A 865 3.14 -29.39 -9.47
N PHE A 866 2.15 -30.28 -9.55
CA PHE A 866 1.20 -30.51 -8.46
C PHE A 866 1.29 -31.97 -8.03
N GLY A 867 2.06 -32.25 -6.98
CA GLY A 867 2.09 -33.56 -6.35
C GLY A 867 0.69 -34.00 -5.93
N ARG A 868 0.05 -34.83 -6.76
CA ARG A 868 -1.05 -35.69 -6.32
C ARG A 868 -0.43 -36.92 -5.65
N PRO A 869 -0.90 -37.33 -4.46
CA PRO A 869 -0.53 -38.63 -3.93
C PRO A 869 -1.20 -39.70 -4.80
N GLU A 870 -0.39 -40.55 -5.42
CA GLU A 870 -0.84 -41.81 -5.97
C GLU A 870 -1.37 -42.70 -4.83
N GLY A 871 -2.68 -42.83 -4.74
CA GLY A 871 -3.34 -43.92 -4.03
C GLY A 871 -3.69 -45.02 -5.02
N LYS A 872 -2.94 -46.13 -4.96
CA LYS A 872 -3.19 -47.39 -5.64
C LYS A 872 -4.51 -48.05 -5.17
N HIS A 873 -5.12 -48.82 -6.08
CA HIS A 873 -5.89 -50.07 -5.93
C HIS A 873 -6.34 -50.46 -4.50
N ASP A 874 -7.59 -50.79 -4.19
CA ASP A 874 -8.62 -51.60 -4.89
C ASP A 874 -10.05 -51.05 -4.76
#